data_AF-A0AAD4EFD6-F1
#
_entry.id   AF-A0AAD4EFD6-F1
#
_cell.length_a   1.000
_cell.length_b   1.000
_cell.length_c   1.000
_cell.angle_alpha   90.00
_cell.angle_beta   90.00
_cell.angle_gamma   90.00
#
_symmetry.space_group_name_H-M   'P 1'
#
loop_
_entity.id
_entity.type
_entity.pdbx_description
1 polymer ?
#
loop_
_entity_poly.entity_id
_entity_poly.type
_entity_poly.pdbx_seq_one_letter_code
_entity_poly.pdbx_strand_id
1 'polypeptide(L)'
;MHILPREYEKLLLHQAGFLAQKRLARGLQLNINEAIALIASQLQERIRDGQHSVAELMQHGKTLLGRTHVLPSVPPRLHEIQVEGTFPDGVFLVTVHDPICTDHGNLDAALYGSFLPVPSQDKFPAAETTIISRENLPGAIIAKKERIVINQGRERIKLKVTNHGDRPIQVGSHYHFTETNGALEFDRVKANGMFLDIPAGTAVRFEPGDSKTVSLCAIAGKKAITGGNLIVTRLKDILKKDSHIDKCLLLGTFRHCPDPGALEVREDTTIGREEYISMYGPTVGDRIRLGDTSLWVEIESDAAYYGDEVKFGGGKCIREGMGQITSRGYLEGNLDLVITNAVIIDWTGIYKADIGVKAGKIVGIGKAGNPDVMTSVTDNMRIGSSTEVIAGEKLVVTAGTIDAHVHYICPQQVTEALASGTTTMIGGGTGPSAGTNATTCTPSPFYLKMMLAATDGLPMNFLFTGKGNDTGRHALEDIVRAGAGGLKIHEDWGSTPAVIANALDVGDEFDVQVNIHTDTLNESGFVESTIKAFGGRTIHTYHTEGAGGGHAPDIIVVCGLENVLPSSTNPTRPYARNTLDEHLDMLMVCHHLDKSIPEDVAFAESRIRAETVAAEDVLHDIGAISMISSDSQAMGRVGEVASRTWRTASKLKDFKGPLTELNDTREKDNGRVKRYIAKYTINPAITHGISHVVGSVEVGKLADLVLWKPENFGAKPEMVLKSGVIVWAQMGEANASIPTVQPTYGRPMWGSFSSAAALNSVAFVSRISIATGTIASYGLSKQPEAVINCRNVTKRDMKWNDAMPKMSVDPESYEVRADGVLADIEPASSLPLGKEYNFF
;
A
#
# COMPACT_ATOMS: atom_id res chain seq x y z
N MET A 1 38.21 13.13 -4.36
CA MET A 1 37.29 13.63 -3.31
C MET A 1 37.08 12.51 -2.30
N HIS A 2 36.92 12.82 -1.02
CA HIS A 2 36.58 11.84 0.02
C HIS A 2 35.10 11.99 0.39
N ILE A 3 34.22 11.68 -0.58
CA ILE A 3 32.76 11.90 -0.48
C ILE A 3 32.14 10.83 0.41
N LEU A 4 31.43 11.25 1.45
CA LEU A 4 30.65 10.39 2.33
C LEU A 4 29.27 10.10 1.71
N PRO A 5 28.58 9.00 2.10
CA PRO A 5 27.30 8.62 1.49
C PRO A 5 26.26 9.75 1.47
N ARG A 6 26.16 10.54 2.55
CA ARG A 6 25.27 11.71 2.61
C ARG A 6 25.58 12.79 1.56
N GLU A 7 26.87 13.00 1.26
CA GLU A 7 27.29 14.01 0.28
C GLU A 7 26.95 13.54 -1.13
N TYR A 8 27.05 12.23 -1.41
CA TYR A 8 26.57 11.64 -2.66
C TYR A 8 25.05 11.83 -2.84
N GLU A 9 24.27 11.61 -1.78
CA GLU A 9 22.82 11.85 -1.81
C GLU A 9 22.46 13.33 -2.02
N LYS A 10 23.21 14.25 -1.42
CA LYS A 10 23.01 15.69 -1.63
C LYS A 10 23.36 16.11 -3.05
N LEU A 11 24.32 15.47 -3.70
CA LEU A 11 24.58 15.67 -5.13
C LEU A 11 23.41 15.18 -6.00
N LEU A 12 22.79 14.05 -5.67
CA LEU A 12 21.57 13.58 -6.35
C LEU A 12 20.41 14.58 -6.16
N LEU A 13 20.20 15.06 -4.93
CA LEU A 13 19.19 16.08 -4.64
C LEU A 13 19.45 17.35 -5.47
N HIS A 14 20.69 17.84 -5.49
CA HIS A 14 21.08 19.01 -6.29
C HIS A 14 20.83 18.79 -7.78
N GLN A 15 21.14 17.61 -8.33
CA GLN A 15 20.84 17.29 -9.74
C GLN A 15 19.33 17.31 -10.04
N ALA A 16 18.51 16.78 -9.14
CA ALA A 16 17.05 16.84 -9.26
C ALA A 16 16.54 18.29 -9.16
N GLY A 17 17.10 19.10 -8.27
CA GLY A 17 16.81 20.53 -8.17
C GLY A 17 17.19 21.29 -9.44
N PHE A 18 18.37 21.02 -10.01
CA PHE A 18 18.81 21.64 -11.26
C PHE A 18 17.95 21.22 -12.47
N LEU A 19 17.47 19.97 -12.50
CA LEU A 19 16.46 19.55 -13.47
C LEU A 19 15.17 20.37 -13.34
N ALA A 20 14.68 20.55 -12.12
CA ALA A 20 13.50 21.37 -11.84
C ALA A 20 13.72 22.84 -12.21
N GLN A 21 14.91 23.40 -11.95
CA GLN A 21 15.28 24.75 -12.39
C GLN A 21 15.25 24.89 -13.92
N LYS A 22 15.77 23.92 -14.68
CA LYS A 22 15.68 23.92 -16.15
C LYS A 22 14.24 23.84 -16.66
N ARG A 23 13.36 23.14 -15.94
CA ARG A 23 11.92 23.06 -16.26
C ARG A 23 11.23 24.39 -15.98
N LEU A 24 11.49 24.99 -14.82
CA LEU A 24 11.01 26.30 -14.43
C LEU A 24 11.49 27.38 -15.41
N ALA A 25 12.78 27.43 -15.76
CA ALA A 25 13.35 28.44 -16.65
C ALA A 25 12.73 28.47 -18.06
N ARG A 26 12.11 27.37 -18.50
CA ARG A 26 11.36 27.32 -19.78
C ARG A 26 9.85 27.52 -19.64
N GLY A 27 9.35 27.84 -18.45
CA GLY A 27 7.93 28.13 -18.19
C GLY A 27 7.09 26.91 -17.79
N LEU A 28 7.70 25.80 -17.37
CA LEU A 28 6.93 24.63 -16.93
C LEU A 28 6.45 24.82 -15.47
N GLN A 29 5.17 24.53 -15.22
CA GLN A 29 4.65 24.38 -13.86
C GLN A 29 5.18 23.08 -13.25
N LEU A 30 5.81 23.19 -12.08
CA LEU A 30 6.47 22.07 -11.42
C LEU A 30 5.47 21.20 -10.65
N ASN A 31 5.62 19.88 -10.71
CA ASN A 31 4.91 18.97 -9.81
C ASN A 31 5.53 18.98 -8.40
N ILE A 32 4.93 18.23 -7.48
CA ILE A 32 5.35 18.24 -6.06
C ILE A 32 6.81 17.82 -5.86
N ASN A 33 7.27 16.81 -6.59
CA ASN A 33 8.63 16.30 -6.43
C ASN A 33 9.68 17.29 -6.98
N GLU A 34 9.36 17.92 -8.11
CA GLU A 34 10.20 18.96 -8.70
C GLU A 34 10.27 20.20 -7.81
N ALA A 35 9.15 20.62 -7.23
CA ALA A 35 9.09 21.73 -6.29
C ALA A 35 9.92 21.46 -5.03
N ILE A 36 9.78 20.26 -4.44
CA ILE A 36 10.60 19.81 -3.30
C ILE A 36 12.09 19.85 -3.66
N ALA A 37 12.47 19.24 -4.78
CA ALA A 37 13.86 19.15 -5.20
C ALA A 37 14.49 20.52 -5.44
N LEU A 38 13.76 21.45 -6.09
CA LEU A 38 14.21 22.81 -6.32
C LEU A 38 14.42 23.55 -5.01
N ILE A 39 13.39 23.61 -4.16
CA ILE A 39 13.45 24.36 -2.89
C ILE A 39 14.56 23.79 -2.01
N ALA A 40 14.62 22.46 -1.86
CA ALA A 40 15.63 21.83 -1.02
C ALA A 40 17.05 22.08 -1.53
N SER A 41 17.27 22.02 -2.85
CA SER A 41 18.58 22.32 -3.44
C SER A 41 18.97 23.79 -3.28
N GLN A 42 18.04 24.72 -3.45
CA GLN A 42 18.29 26.14 -3.24
C GLN A 42 18.63 26.46 -1.79
N LEU A 43 17.97 25.81 -0.83
CA LEU A 43 18.34 25.92 0.58
C LEU A 43 19.78 25.43 0.81
N GLN A 44 20.21 24.32 0.20
CA GLN A 44 21.60 23.85 0.30
C GLN A 44 22.61 24.87 -0.23
N GLU A 45 22.35 25.50 -1.38
CA GLU A 45 23.23 26.53 -1.94
C GLU A 45 23.32 27.75 -1.00
N ARG A 46 22.20 28.19 -0.43
CA ARG A 46 22.19 29.32 0.52
C ARG A 46 22.87 28.98 1.85
N ILE A 47 22.78 27.73 2.30
CA ILE A 47 23.56 27.24 3.46
C ILE A 47 25.05 27.31 3.11
N ARG A 48 25.44 26.87 1.91
CA ARG A 48 26.83 26.86 1.44
C ARG A 48 27.43 28.26 1.35
N ASP A 49 26.64 29.27 0.98
CA ASP A 49 27.08 30.68 0.96
C ASP A 49 27.47 31.19 2.36
N GLY A 50 26.88 30.63 3.43
CA GLY A 50 27.18 30.98 4.82
C GLY A 50 26.70 32.37 5.23
N GLN A 51 25.74 32.94 4.51
CA GLN A 51 25.23 34.30 4.71
C GLN A 51 23.87 34.37 5.44
N HIS A 52 23.22 33.22 5.66
CA HIS A 52 21.91 33.14 6.28
C HIS A 52 21.95 32.22 7.50
N SER A 53 21.22 32.61 8.54
CA SER A 53 20.86 31.74 9.66
C SER A 53 19.77 30.74 9.27
N VAL A 54 19.58 29.71 10.09
CA VAL A 54 18.46 28.76 9.95
C VAL A 54 17.11 29.51 9.86
N ALA A 55 16.87 30.46 10.76
CA ALA A 55 15.60 31.20 10.82
C ALA A 55 15.32 32.02 9.54
N GLU A 56 16.36 32.61 8.96
CA GLU A 56 16.25 33.35 7.69
C GLU A 56 15.94 32.39 6.53
N LEU A 57 16.58 31.22 6.48
CA LEU A 57 16.31 30.22 5.45
C LEU A 57 14.91 29.61 5.54
N MET A 58 14.35 29.48 6.75
CA MET A 58 12.95 29.09 6.95
C MET A 58 11.98 30.06 6.26
N GLN A 59 12.32 31.36 6.21
CA GLN A 59 11.53 32.36 5.47
C GLN A 59 11.90 32.42 3.99
N HIS A 60 13.19 32.33 3.66
CA HIS A 60 13.68 32.39 2.28
C HIS A 60 13.03 31.30 1.41
N GLY A 61 12.94 30.07 1.92
CA GLY A 61 12.32 28.96 1.18
C GLY A 61 10.87 29.22 0.77
N LYS A 62 10.12 30.02 1.53
CA LYS A 62 8.74 30.41 1.21
C LYS A 62 8.62 31.39 0.05
N THR A 63 9.74 32.01 -0.34
CA THR A 63 9.78 33.02 -1.39
C THR A 63 10.16 32.45 -2.75
N LEU A 64 10.66 31.21 -2.83
CA LEU A 64 11.23 30.68 -4.07
C LEU A 64 10.17 30.40 -5.14
N LEU A 65 9.10 29.70 -4.78
CA LEU A 65 8.03 29.29 -5.70
C LEU A 65 6.68 29.84 -5.22
N GLY A 66 5.87 30.31 -6.17
CA GLY A 66 4.50 30.75 -5.93
C GLY A 66 3.50 29.78 -6.57
N ARG A 67 2.20 29.99 -6.30
CA ARG A 67 1.10 29.16 -6.83
C ARG A 67 1.10 29.05 -8.36
N THR A 68 1.56 30.08 -9.08
CA THR A 68 1.62 30.05 -10.56
C THR A 68 2.74 29.18 -11.12
N HIS A 69 3.75 28.83 -10.31
CA HIS A 69 4.96 28.11 -10.73
C HIS A 69 4.86 26.59 -10.54
N VAL A 70 3.80 26.11 -9.91
CA VAL A 70 3.59 24.71 -9.57
C VAL A 70 2.24 24.23 -10.07
N LEU A 71 2.04 22.91 -10.17
CA LEU A 71 0.72 22.35 -10.44
C LEU A 71 -0.25 22.70 -9.30
N PRO A 72 -1.56 22.89 -9.58
CA PRO A 72 -2.48 23.43 -8.58
C PRO A 72 -2.74 22.50 -7.37
N SER A 73 -2.39 21.22 -7.49
CA SER A 73 -2.40 20.21 -6.43
C SER A 73 -1.23 20.34 -5.45
N VAL A 74 -0.14 21.04 -5.80
CA VAL A 74 1.08 21.14 -4.98
C VAL A 74 0.88 21.96 -3.70
N PRO A 75 0.36 23.21 -3.74
CA PRO A 75 0.24 24.02 -2.52
C PRO A 75 -0.50 23.35 -1.35
N PRO A 76 -1.64 22.66 -1.55
CA PRO A 76 -2.35 22.03 -0.45
C PRO A 76 -1.75 20.69 0.00
N ARG A 77 -0.76 20.13 -0.70
CA ARG A 77 -0.07 18.88 -0.35
C ARG A 77 1.30 19.11 0.28
N LEU A 78 1.97 20.20 -0.11
CA LEU A 78 3.34 20.50 0.30
C LEU A 78 3.34 21.40 1.54
N HIS A 79 3.10 20.81 2.71
CA HIS A 79 3.02 21.52 3.99
C HIS A 79 4.38 21.85 4.60
N GLU A 80 5.40 21.05 4.35
CA GLU A 80 6.75 21.31 4.84
C GLU A 80 7.83 20.69 3.95
N ILE A 81 9.01 21.30 4.00
CA ILE A 81 10.24 20.77 3.42
C ILE A 81 11.34 20.86 4.47
N GLN A 82 12.14 19.81 4.57
CA GLN A 82 13.22 19.71 5.54
C GLN A 82 14.54 19.40 4.84
N VAL A 83 15.58 20.17 5.15
CA VAL A 83 16.95 19.96 4.63
C VAL A 83 17.94 20.14 5.76
N GLU A 84 19.01 19.35 5.77
CA GLU A 84 20.18 19.62 6.61
C GLU A 84 21.38 20.00 5.75
N GLY A 85 22.12 21.02 6.16
CA GLY A 85 23.32 21.46 5.45
C GLY A 85 24.39 21.93 6.41
N THR A 86 25.61 22.08 5.89
CA THR A 86 26.78 22.52 6.67
C THR A 86 26.89 24.05 6.61
N PHE A 87 26.39 24.71 7.65
CA PHE A 87 26.61 26.12 7.92
C PHE A 87 28.05 26.36 8.40
N PRO A 88 28.52 27.62 8.44
CA PRO A 88 29.85 27.96 8.98
C PRO A 88 30.11 27.45 10.40
N ASP A 89 29.06 27.26 11.20
CA ASP A 89 29.09 26.86 12.61
C ASP A 89 28.61 25.42 12.87
N GLY A 90 28.28 24.63 11.83
CA GLY A 90 27.92 23.23 11.99
C GLY A 90 26.83 22.74 11.04
N VAL A 91 26.30 21.55 11.33
CA VAL A 91 25.19 20.95 10.56
C VAL A 91 23.88 21.24 11.28
N PHE A 92 22.93 21.87 10.59
CA PHE A 92 21.64 22.23 11.15
C PHE A 92 20.48 21.91 10.19
N LEU A 93 19.33 21.62 10.80
CA LEU A 93 18.06 21.42 10.12
C LEU A 93 17.39 22.75 9.80
N VAL A 94 16.95 22.90 8.55
CA VAL A 94 16.04 23.96 8.11
C VAL A 94 14.71 23.33 7.72
N THR A 95 13.64 23.76 8.38
CA THR A 95 12.27 23.36 8.05
C THR A 95 11.49 24.55 7.50
N VAL A 96 11.10 24.47 6.23
CA VAL A 96 10.24 25.47 5.60
C VAL A 96 8.79 25.00 5.66
N HIS A 97 7.99 25.66 6.49
CA HIS A 97 6.55 25.41 6.58
C HIS A 97 5.77 26.22 5.54
N ASP A 98 4.82 25.58 4.86
CA ASP A 98 3.99 26.11 3.79
C ASP A 98 4.81 26.86 2.73
N PRO A 99 5.75 26.17 2.06
CA PRO A 99 6.68 26.80 1.11
C PRO A 99 5.99 27.48 -0.07
N ILE A 100 4.75 27.11 -0.43
CA ILE A 100 3.98 27.73 -1.51
C ILE A 100 2.89 28.63 -0.92
N CYS A 101 3.29 29.78 -0.36
CA CYS A 101 2.37 30.69 0.32
C CYS A 101 2.05 31.99 -0.44
N THR A 102 2.75 32.30 -1.54
CA THR A 102 2.53 33.48 -2.38
C THR A 102 1.99 33.09 -3.76
N ASP A 103 1.38 34.04 -4.48
CA ASP A 103 0.93 33.79 -5.86
C ASP A 103 2.11 33.69 -6.82
N HIS A 104 3.08 34.59 -6.66
CA HIS A 104 4.33 34.63 -7.40
C HIS A 104 5.52 34.45 -6.43
N GLY A 105 6.46 33.61 -6.82
CA GLY A 105 7.76 33.47 -6.17
C GLY A 105 8.83 34.38 -6.79
N ASN A 106 9.96 34.53 -6.10
CA ASN A 106 11.16 35.19 -6.58
C ASN A 106 11.96 34.22 -7.47
N LEU A 107 11.75 34.31 -8.78
CA LEU A 107 12.38 33.42 -9.76
C LEU A 107 13.89 33.61 -9.89
N ASP A 108 14.42 34.80 -9.58
CA ASP A 108 15.86 35.02 -9.49
C ASP A 108 16.46 34.20 -8.34
N ALA A 109 15.81 34.21 -7.17
CA ALA A 109 16.19 33.38 -6.05
C ALA A 109 16.00 31.88 -6.32
N ALA A 110 14.92 31.48 -7.00
CA ALA A 110 14.67 30.08 -7.36
C ALA A 110 15.69 29.52 -8.36
N LEU A 111 16.28 30.38 -9.20
CA LEU A 111 17.29 30.04 -10.20
C LEU A 111 18.72 30.41 -9.76
N TYR A 112 18.92 30.78 -8.50
CA TYR A 112 20.23 31.15 -7.99
C TYR A 112 21.24 30.01 -8.16
N GLY A 113 22.47 30.38 -8.53
CA GLY A 113 23.57 29.46 -8.81
C GLY A 113 23.43 28.63 -10.10
N SER A 114 22.27 28.65 -10.76
CA SER A 114 22.02 27.81 -11.95
C SER A 114 22.58 28.39 -13.26
N PHE A 115 22.81 29.72 -13.30
CA PHE A 115 23.14 30.48 -14.51
C PHE A 115 22.12 30.36 -15.66
N LEU A 116 20.90 29.88 -15.36
CA LEU A 116 19.81 29.84 -16.31
C LEU A 116 19.17 31.23 -16.44
N PRO A 117 18.65 31.60 -17.62
CA PRO A 117 17.93 32.85 -17.78
C PRO A 117 16.64 32.84 -16.96
N VAL A 118 16.40 33.91 -16.21
CA VAL A 118 15.16 34.08 -15.45
C VAL A 118 14.00 34.26 -16.46
N PRO A 119 12.99 33.37 -16.44
CA PRO A 119 11.85 33.49 -17.34
C PRO A 119 10.99 34.69 -16.94
N SER A 120 10.35 35.29 -17.93
CA SER A 120 9.36 36.34 -17.71
C SER A 120 8.07 35.76 -17.12
N GLN A 121 7.37 36.55 -16.30
CA GLN A 121 6.21 36.06 -15.54
C GLN A 121 5.03 35.62 -16.43
N ASP A 122 4.92 36.18 -17.65
CA ASP A 122 3.92 35.82 -18.65
C ASP A 122 4.03 34.36 -19.13
N LYS A 123 5.18 33.71 -18.97
CA LYS A 123 5.32 32.26 -19.21
C LYS A 123 4.56 31.41 -18.20
N PHE A 124 4.20 31.99 -17.07
CA PHE A 124 3.37 31.38 -16.04
C PHE A 124 2.05 32.16 -16.00
N PRO A 125 1.17 31.97 -17.00
CA PRO A 125 -0.15 32.58 -16.93
C PRO A 125 -0.77 32.19 -15.60
N ALA A 126 -1.48 33.13 -14.98
CA ALA A 126 -2.33 32.78 -13.86
C ALA A 126 -3.17 31.59 -14.33
N ALA A 127 -3.00 30.42 -13.70
CA ALA A 127 -3.98 29.36 -13.87
C ALA A 127 -5.31 30.07 -13.66
N GLU A 128 -6.24 30.00 -14.61
CA GLU A 128 -7.63 30.35 -14.32
C GLU A 128 -7.88 29.78 -12.95
N THR A 129 -8.27 30.63 -12.00
CA THR A 129 -8.31 30.38 -10.56
C THR A 129 -9.35 29.30 -10.26
N THR A 130 -9.12 28.12 -10.80
CA THR A 130 -9.69 26.86 -10.40
C THR A 130 -8.97 26.58 -9.11
N ILE A 131 -9.45 27.24 -8.07
CA ILE A 131 -9.42 26.71 -6.72
C ILE A 131 -9.84 25.24 -6.92
N ILE A 132 -8.86 24.33 -6.91
CA ILE A 132 -9.18 22.92 -6.87
C ILE A 132 -9.98 22.80 -5.58
N SER A 133 -11.26 22.45 -5.71
CA SER A 133 -12.10 22.21 -4.54
C SER A 133 -11.37 21.21 -3.66
N ARG A 134 -11.47 21.33 -2.34
CA ARG A 134 -10.79 20.39 -1.42
C ARG A 134 -11.08 18.93 -1.79
N GLU A 135 -12.26 18.68 -2.34
CA GLU A 135 -12.72 17.37 -2.83
C GLU A 135 -11.93 16.86 -4.04
N ASN A 136 -11.44 17.73 -4.92
CA ASN A 136 -10.67 17.34 -6.10
C ASN A 136 -9.18 17.13 -5.83
N LEU A 137 -8.72 17.31 -4.58
CA LEU A 137 -7.32 17.10 -4.22
C LEU A 137 -6.96 15.61 -4.16
N PRO A 138 -5.70 15.25 -4.48
CA PRO A 138 -5.25 13.90 -4.25
C PRO A 138 -5.41 13.50 -2.78
N GLY A 139 -6.03 12.34 -2.50
CA GLY A 139 -6.21 11.86 -1.12
C GLY A 139 -7.25 12.60 -0.28
N ALA A 140 -8.09 13.46 -0.90
CA ALA A 140 -9.09 14.24 -0.20
C ALA A 140 -10.02 13.39 0.69
N ILE A 141 -10.42 13.94 1.83
CA ILE A 141 -11.36 13.30 2.77
C ILE A 141 -12.63 14.15 2.89
N ILE A 142 -13.78 13.52 2.72
CA ILE A 142 -15.09 14.12 3.00
C ILE A 142 -15.61 13.53 4.31
N ALA A 143 -15.63 14.37 5.35
CA ALA A 143 -16.18 14.03 6.65
C ALA A 143 -17.72 14.09 6.63
N LYS A 144 -18.40 13.18 7.33
CA LYS A 144 -19.82 13.44 7.65
C LYS A 144 -19.96 14.64 8.59
N LYS A 145 -21.07 15.34 8.47
CA LYS A 145 -21.41 16.52 9.30
C LYS A 145 -22.06 16.12 10.63
N GLU A 146 -21.41 15.25 11.38
CA GLU A 146 -21.86 14.80 12.71
C GLU A 146 -20.71 14.80 13.71
N ARG A 147 -21.01 14.97 15.01
CA ARG A 147 -20.01 14.85 16.08
C ARG A 147 -19.93 13.41 16.55
N ILE A 148 -18.74 13.01 17.02
CA ILE A 148 -18.51 11.66 17.54
C ILE A 148 -18.57 11.69 19.06
N VAL A 149 -19.39 10.82 19.65
CA VAL A 149 -19.42 10.61 21.11
C VAL A 149 -18.26 9.69 21.48
N ILE A 150 -17.44 10.10 22.46
CA ILE A 150 -16.35 9.28 23.00
C ILE A 150 -16.71 8.74 24.38
N ASN A 151 -16.14 7.58 24.73
CA ASN A 151 -16.30 6.93 26.04
C ASN A 151 -17.76 6.64 26.42
N GLN A 152 -18.60 6.35 25.42
CA GLN A 152 -20.05 6.25 25.59
C GLN A 152 -20.45 5.19 26.63
N GLY A 153 -21.33 5.55 27.56
CA GLY A 153 -21.87 4.63 28.57
C GLY A 153 -20.95 4.39 29.76
N ARG A 154 -19.85 5.14 29.90
CA ARG A 154 -18.99 5.12 31.09
C ARG A 154 -19.50 6.07 32.17
N GLU A 155 -19.28 5.70 33.44
CA GLU A 155 -19.52 6.60 34.57
C GLU A 155 -18.56 7.80 34.48
N ARG A 156 -19.06 9.01 34.76
CA ARG A 156 -18.29 10.25 34.65
C ARG A 156 -18.43 11.14 35.88
N ILE A 157 -17.34 11.79 36.25
CA ILE A 157 -17.30 12.80 37.32
C ILE A 157 -16.51 14.02 36.89
N LYS A 158 -16.79 15.18 37.50
CA LYS A 158 -15.92 16.35 37.43
C LYS A 158 -15.19 16.55 38.76
N LEU A 159 -13.87 16.71 38.69
CA LEU A 159 -13.04 17.01 39.85
C LEU A 159 -12.23 18.28 39.62
N LYS A 160 -12.15 19.12 40.65
CA LYS A 160 -11.20 20.23 40.69
C LYS A 160 -9.81 19.70 41.06
N VAL A 161 -8.83 20.03 40.25
CA VAL A 161 -7.45 19.56 40.38
C VAL A 161 -6.53 20.77 40.45
N THR A 162 -5.72 20.86 41.50
CA THR A 162 -4.77 21.96 41.71
C THR A 162 -3.33 21.45 41.71
N ASN A 163 -2.46 22.12 40.95
CA ASN A 163 -1.02 21.86 40.97
C ASN A 163 -0.32 22.69 42.05
N HIS A 164 0.10 22.03 43.13
CA HIS A 164 0.91 22.64 44.19
C HIS A 164 2.42 22.45 43.98
N GLY A 165 2.82 21.95 42.82
CA GLY A 165 4.22 21.83 42.42
C GLY A 165 4.78 23.15 41.89
N ASP A 166 6.11 23.19 41.76
CA ASP A 166 6.89 24.29 41.20
C ASP A 166 7.18 24.12 39.69
N ARG A 167 6.66 23.06 39.08
CA ARG A 167 6.85 22.71 37.66
C ARG A 167 5.52 22.35 37.00
N PRO A 168 5.44 22.49 35.66
CA PRO A 168 4.27 22.05 34.91
C PRO A 168 4.07 20.53 35.00
N ILE A 169 2.81 20.12 35.10
CA ILE A 169 2.39 18.71 35.09
C ILE A 169 1.40 18.50 33.96
N GLN A 170 1.63 17.51 33.10
CA GLN A 170 0.74 17.17 32.01
C GLN A 170 0.31 15.71 32.11
N VAL A 171 -1.00 15.48 32.09
CA VAL A 171 -1.61 14.16 32.28
C VAL A 171 -2.29 13.73 30.98
N GLY A 172 -1.83 12.62 30.41
CA GLY A 172 -2.38 12.06 29.18
C GLY A 172 -3.74 11.38 29.40
N SER A 173 -4.55 11.30 28.34
CA SER A 173 -5.90 10.73 28.32
C SER A 173 -6.02 9.46 29.16
N HIS A 174 -5.29 8.40 28.81
CA HIS A 174 -5.45 7.07 29.41
C HIS A 174 -4.64 6.82 30.69
N TYR A 175 -4.03 7.86 31.28
CA TYR A 175 -3.30 7.69 32.53
C TYR A 175 -4.27 7.49 33.69
N HIS A 176 -4.06 6.44 34.51
CA HIS A 176 -4.87 6.20 35.71
C HIS A 176 -4.81 7.40 36.65
N PHE A 177 -5.92 8.13 36.77
CA PHE A 177 -5.87 9.49 37.32
C PHE A 177 -5.44 9.52 38.80
N THR A 178 -5.77 8.46 39.54
CA THR A 178 -5.32 8.25 40.93
C THR A 178 -3.80 8.11 41.06
N GLU A 179 -3.12 7.63 40.03
CA GLU A 179 -1.67 7.42 40.01
C GLU A 179 -0.88 8.69 39.70
N THR A 180 -1.55 9.82 39.43
CA THR A 180 -0.89 11.06 38.97
C THR A 180 0.03 11.65 40.04
N ASN A 181 0.95 12.52 39.60
CA ASN A 181 1.97 13.17 40.42
C ASN A 181 1.45 13.64 41.79
N GLY A 182 2.21 13.39 42.86
CA GLY A 182 1.84 13.74 44.23
C GLY A 182 1.65 15.24 44.51
N ALA A 183 2.17 16.11 43.66
CA ALA A 183 1.94 17.56 43.73
C ALA A 183 0.53 17.98 43.26
N LEU A 184 -0.19 17.13 42.52
CA LEU A 184 -1.59 17.37 42.18
C LEU A 184 -2.49 17.00 43.36
N GLU A 185 -3.30 17.97 43.80
CA GLU A 185 -4.28 17.81 44.87
C GLU A 185 -5.70 17.73 44.28
N PHE A 186 -6.41 16.65 44.61
CA PHE A 186 -7.81 16.37 44.24
C PHE A 186 -8.34 15.17 45.05
N ASP A 187 -9.59 14.78 44.80
CA ASP A 187 -10.19 13.60 45.42
C ASP A 187 -9.72 12.30 44.73
N ARG A 188 -8.60 11.74 45.21
CA ARG A 188 -8.03 10.47 44.72
C ARG A 188 -8.93 9.26 44.94
N VAL A 189 -9.84 9.31 45.91
CA VAL A 189 -10.77 8.20 46.16
C VAL A 189 -11.82 8.14 45.05
N LYS A 190 -12.38 9.30 44.70
CA LYS A 190 -13.33 9.41 43.59
C LYS A 190 -12.69 9.17 42.22
N ALA A 191 -11.41 9.51 42.06
CA ALA A 191 -10.66 9.26 40.83
C ALA A 191 -10.18 7.81 40.65
N ASN A 192 -10.43 6.91 41.61
CA ASN A 192 -9.99 5.51 41.52
C ASN A 192 -10.72 4.78 40.40
N GLY A 193 -9.96 4.12 39.52
CA GLY A 193 -10.53 3.48 38.33
C GLY A 193 -11.03 4.46 37.28
N MET A 194 -10.50 5.69 37.24
CA MET A 194 -10.86 6.69 36.23
C MET A 194 -9.65 7.27 35.52
N PHE A 195 -9.89 7.82 34.33
CA PHE A 195 -8.93 8.55 33.51
C PHE A 195 -9.60 9.80 32.89
N LEU A 196 -8.84 10.66 32.21
CA LEU A 196 -9.38 11.90 31.63
C LEU A 196 -10.36 11.61 30.49
N ASP A 197 -11.58 12.15 30.57
CA ASP A 197 -12.59 12.03 29.52
C ASP A 197 -12.34 13.04 28.38
N ILE A 198 -11.25 12.80 27.64
CA ILE A 198 -10.75 13.62 26.54
C ILE A 198 -10.37 12.71 25.36
N PRO A 199 -10.19 13.24 24.13
CA PRO A 199 -9.78 12.42 23.00
C PRO A 199 -8.49 11.61 23.26
N ALA A 200 -8.49 10.36 22.82
CA ALA A 200 -7.35 9.44 22.94
C ALA A 200 -6.02 10.04 22.45
N GLY A 201 -4.99 9.94 23.27
CA GLY A 201 -3.66 10.47 22.94
C GLY A 201 -3.47 11.97 23.17
N THR A 202 -4.51 12.70 23.60
CA THR A 202 -4.38 14.08 24.09
C THR A 202 -4.05 14.13 25.59
N ALA A 203 -3.87 15.33 26.13
CA ALA A 203 -3.50 15.53 27.54
C ALA A 203 -4.04 16.86 28.10
N VAL A 204 -4.19 16.93 29.43
CA VAL A 204 -4.46 18.19 30.14
C VAL A 204 -3.18 18.63 30.85
N ARG A 205 -2.82 19.89 30.66
CA ARG A 205 -1.63 20.53 31.27
C ARG A 205 -2.03 21.42 32.44
N PHE A 206 -1.26 21.38 33.51
CA PHE A 206 -1.39 22.19 34.72
C PHE A 206 -0.07 22.93 34.96
N GLU A 207 -0.06 24.25 34.84
CA GLU A 207 1.09 25.07 35.24
C GLU A 207 1.23 25.13 36.77
N PRO A 208 2.37 25.55 37.34
CA PRO A 208 2.51 25.75 38.78
C PRO A 208 1.42 26.68 39.33
N GLY A 209 0.68 26.22 40.34
CA GLY A 209 -0.43 26.98 40.93
C GLY A 209 -1.77 26.90 40.17
N ASP A 210 -1.80 26.31 38.97
CA ASP A 210 -3.04 26.16 38.20
C ASP A 210 -4.07 25.32 38.96
N SER A 211 -5.34 25.71 38.85
CA SER A 211 -6.47 24.90 39.26
C SER A 211 -7.47 24.76 38.12
N LYS A 212 -7.77 23.52 37.69
CA LYS A 212 -8.69 23.22 36.59
C LYS A 212 -9.70 22.17 37.02
N THR A 213 -10.95 22.33 36.59
CA THR A 213 -11.95 21.27 36.72
C THR A 213 -11.83 20.36 35.50
N VAL A 214 -11.56 19.08 35.72
CA VAL A 214 -11.45 18.08 34.65
C VAL A 214 -12.60 17.09 34.72
N SER A 215 -13.06 16.64 33.57
CA SER A 215 -13.98 15.49 33.46
C SER A 215 -13.15 14.20 33.44
N LEU A 216 -13.55 13.23 34.24
CA LEU A 216 -13.00 11.89 34.26
C LEU A 216 -14.07 10.87 33.87
N CYS A 217 -13.67 9.78 33.22
CA CYS A 217 -14.53 8.63 32.96
C CYS A 217 -13.90 7.34 33.47
N ALA A 218 -14.74 6.36 33.82
CA ALA A 218 -14.28 5.08 34.37
C ALA A 218 -13.53 4.23 33.33
N ILE A 219 -12.49 3.52 33.77
CA ILE A 219 -11.86 2.46 32.97
C ILE A 219 -12.87 1.33 32.71
N ALA A 220 -12.67 0.61 31.61
CA ALA A 220 -13.48 -0.52 31.21
C ALA A 220 -12.71 -1.85 31.34
N GLY A 221 -13.10 -2.87 30.57
CA GLY A 221 -12.48 -4.18 30.60
C GLY A 221 -12.57 -4.84 31.97
N LYS A 222 -11.47 -5.46 32.42
CA LYS A 222 -11.40 -6.11 33.75
C LYS A 222 -11.27 -5.12 34.91
N LYS A 223 -11.17 -3.81 34.63
CA LYS A 223 -10.94 -2.74 35.60
C LYS A 223 -9.73 -3.00 36.50
N ALA A 224 -8.65 -3.54 35.94
CA ALA A 224 -7.43 -3.87 36.67
C ALA A 224 -6.35 -2.81 36.44
N ILE A 225 -6.11 -1.99 37.48
CA ILE A 225 -5.13 -0.91 37.44
C ILE A 225 -3.73 -1.44 37.77
N THR A 226 -2.77 -1.11 36.92
CA THR A 226 -1.34 -1.42 37.08
C THR A 226 -0.50 -0.24 36.56
N GLY A 227 0.79 -0.20 36.91
CA GLY A 227 1.70 0.87 36.48
C GLY A 227 1.62 2.14 37.34
N GLY A 228 2.09 3.26 36.80
CA GLY A 228 2.10 4.54 37.50
C GLY A 228 2.96 4.54 38.78
N ASN A 229 2.41 5.12 39.87
CA ASN A 229 3.09 5.20 41.17
C ASN A 229 2.81 3.99 42.06
N LEU A 230 2.12 2.96 41.54
CA LEU A 230 1.70 1.75 42.25
C LEU A 230 0.81 2.05 43.48
N ILE A 231 0.11 3.19 43.50
CA ILE A 231 -0.78 3.59 44.59
C ILE A 231 -1.87 2.54 44.73
N VAL A 232 -2.65 2.31 43.67
CA VAL A 232 -3.77 1.37 43.69
C VAL A 232 -3.29 -0.05 43.94
N THR A 233 -2.15 -0.44 43.37
CA THR A 233 -1.61 -1.79 43.54
C THR A 233 -1.17 -2.08 44.98
N ARG A 234 -0.55 -1.10 45.67
CA ARG A 234 -0.15 -1.24 47.07
C ARG A 234 -1.32 -1.17 48.04
N LEU A 235 -2.44 -0.58 47.62
CA LEU A 235 -3.52 -0.17 48.50
C LEU A 235 -4.87 -0.80 48.12
N LYS A 236 -4.83 -1.92 47.39
CA LYS A 236 -6.00 -2.63 46.83
C LYS A 236 -7.12 -2.89 47.85
N ASP A 237 -6.78 -3.07 49.13
CA ASP A 237 -7.76 -3.31 50.20
C ASP A 237 -8.29 -2.03 50.87
N ILE A 238 -7.55 -0.92 50.82
CA ILE A 238 -7.90 0.36 51.45
C ILE A 238 -8.73 1.22 50.49
N LEU A 239 -8.52 1.15 49.18
CA LEU A 239 -9.24 1.97 48.20
C LEU A 239 -10.60 1.40 47.76
N LYS A 240 -11.15 0.41 48.49
CA LYS A 240 -12.54 -0.09 48.30
C LYS A 240 -13.53 0.94 48.87
N LYS A 241 -14.66 1.18 48.17
CA LYS A 241 -15.75 2.05 48.64
C LYS A 241 -16.13 1.62 50.07
N ASP A 242 -16.15 2.58 51.01
CA ASP A 242 -16.46 2.47 52.45
C ASP A 242 -15.30 2.34 53.46
N SER A 243 -14.04 2.51 53.07
CA SER A 243 -12.97 2.64 54.08
C SER A 243 -12.69 4.11 54.44
N HIS A 244 -12.67 4.42 55.75
CA HIS A 244 -12.13 5.66 56.26
C HIS A 244 -10.62 5.63 55.97
N ILE A 245 -10.17 6.29 54.90
CA ILE A 245 -8.74 6.36 54.59
C ILE A 245 -8.06 7.09 55.76
N ASP A 246 -7.43 6.31 56.63
CA ASP A 246 -6.71 6.87 57.76
C ASP A 246 -5.49 7.62 57.23
N LYS A 247 -5.56 8.94 57.35
CA LYS A 247 -4.81 9.96 56.62
C LYS A 247 -3.29 9.93 56.87
N CYS A 248 -2.78 9.10 57.77
CA CYS A 248 -1.40 9.23 58.25
C CYS A 248 -0.36 8.33 57.56
N LEU A 249 -0.74 7.23 56.88
CA LEU A 249 0.24 6.31 56.26
C LEU A 249 0.37 6.43 54.73
N LEU A 250 -0.56 7.14 54.08
CA LEU A 250 -0.71 7.18 52.61
C LEU A 250 -0.43 8.58 52.02
N LEU A 251 -0.50 9.63 52.86
CA LEU A 251 -0.52 11.05 52.48
C LEU A 251 0.75 11.84 52.84
N GLY A 252 1.86 11.17 53.17
CA GLY A 252 3.15 11.86 53.32
C GLY A 252 3.72 12.38 51.99
N THR A 253 3.30 11.79 50.86
CA THR A 253 3.92 12.02 49.53
C THR A 253 2.93 12.40 48.41
N PHE A 254 1.64 12.05 48.50
CA PHE A 254 0.64 12.37 47.49
C PHE A 254 -0.48 13.22 48.09
N ARG A 255 -0.73 14.40 47.51
CA ARG A 255 -1.78 15.31 47.97
C ARG A 255 -3.17 14.75 47.66
N HIS A 256 -4.08 14.95 48.60
CA HIS A 256 -5.48 14.53 48.50
C HIS A 256 -6.36 15.54 49.24
N CYS A 257 -7.46 15.93 48.60
CA CYS A 257 -8.51 16.73 49.20
C CYS A 257 -9.87 16.09 48.86
N PRO A 258 -10.64 15.60 49.86
CA PRO A 258 -12.00 15.12 49.62
C PRO A 258 -12.87 16.20 48.98
N ASP A 259 -13.60 15.85 47.92
CA ASP A 259 -14.51 16.78 47.24
C ASP A 259 -15.95 16.24 47.32
N PRO A 260 -16.69 16.50 48.42
CA PRO A 260 -18.06 16.03 48.56
C PRO A 260 -19.00 16.63 47.49
N GLY A 261 -18.61 17.75 46.86
CA GLY A 261 -19.35 18.42 45.79
C GLY A 261 -19.03 17.93 44.37
N ALA A 262 -18.18 16.89 44.22
CA ALA A 262 -17.87 16.34 42.90
C ALA A 262 -19.16 15.98 42.14
N LEU A 263 -19.29 16.56 40.94
CA LEU A 263 -20.50 16.46 40.15
C LEU A 263 -20.49 15.18 39.32
N GLU A 264 -21.49 14.33 39.51
CA GLU A 264 -21.79 13.27 38.54
C GLU A 264 -22.21 13.91 37.22
N VAL A 265 -21.55 13.51 36.14
CA VAL A 265 -21.83 14.04 34.80
C VAL A 265 -22.62 13.00 34.03
N ARG A 266 -23.79 13.40 33.53
CA ARG A 266 -24.62 12.54 32.66
C ARG A 266 -24.48 12.86 31.17
N GLU A 267 -23.84 13.98 30.85
CA GLU A 267 -23.59 14.39 29.47
C GLU A 267 -22.41 13.64 28.88
N ASP A 268 -22.56 13.21 27.63
CA ASP A 268 -21.50 12.56 26.87
C ASP A 268 -20.48 13.58 26.36
N THR A 269 -19.19 13.22 26.41
CA THR A 269 -18.14 14.00 25.76
C THR A 269 -18.14 13.73 24.26
N THR A 270 -18.04 14.79 23.46
CA THR A 270 -18.05 14.70 21.99
C THR A 270 -16.85 15.39 21.36
N ILE A 271 -16.40 14.87 20.22
CA ILE A 271 -15.34 15.44 19.39
C ILE A 271 -15.88 15.81 18.01
N GLY A 272 -15.33 16.86 17.39
CA GLY A 272 -15.61 17.18 15.98
C GLY A 272 -15.07 16.10 15.05
N ARG A 273 -15.77 15.80 13.95
CA ARG A 273 -15.35 14.71 13.06
C ARG A 273 -14.10 14.99 12.25
N GLU A 274 -13.89 16.22 11.81
CA GLU A 274 -12.61 16.62 11.19
C GLU A 274 -11.45 16.52 12.19
N GLU A 275 -11.69 16.86 13.46
CA GLU A 275 -10.70 16.71 14.53
C GLU A 275 -10.37 15.23 14.77
N TYR A 276 -11.39 14.35 14.78
CA TYR A 276 -11.22 12.90 14.86
C TYR A 276 -10.37 12.37 13.69
N ILE A 277 -10.73 12.73 12.45
CA ILE A 277 -9.97 12.36 11.24
C ILE A 277 -8.52 12.83 11.35
N SER A 278 -8.30 14.05 11.83
CA SER A 278 -6.95 14.61 12.00
C SER A 278 -6.11 13.87 13.05
N MET A 279 -6.73 13.08 13.94
CA MET A 279 -6.03 12.33 14.98
C MET A 279 -5.91 10.84 14.69
N TYR A 280 -6.95 10.21 14.15
CA TYR A 280 -7.05 8.76 14.02
C TYR A 280 -7.31 8.30 12.59
N GLY A 281 -7.46 9.22 11.64
CA GLY A 281 -7.96 8.93 10.30
C GLY A 281 -9.49 8.76 10.26
N PRO A 282 -10.05 8.58 9.05
CA PRO A 282 -11.50 8.51 8.84
C PRO A 282 -12.15 7.30 9.50
N THR A 283 -13.47 7.40 9.67
CA THR A 283 -14.35 6.40 10.28
C THR A 283 -15.66 6.24 9.50
N VAL A 284 -16.59 5.41 9.99
CA VAL A 284 -17.78 4.91 9.26
C VAL A 284 -18.54 6.01 8.53
N GLY A 285 -18.59 5.91 7.20
CA GLY A 285 -19.28 6.83 6.32
C GLY A 285 -18.51 8.09 5.92
N ASP A 286 -17.28 8.28 6.41
CA ASP A 286 -16.34 9.20 5.79
C ASP A 286 -15.89 8.65 4.45
N ARG A 287 -15.54 9.54 3.54
CA ARG A 287 -15.06 9.17 2.21
C ARG A 287 -13.64 9.63 1.95
N ILE A 288 -12.89 8.81 1.23
CA ILE A 288 -11.49 9.07 0.86
C ILE A 288 -11.36 8.98 -0.66
N ARG A 289 -10.73 9.97 -1.27
CA ARG A 289 -10.31 9.92 -2.68
C ARG A 289 -9.02 9.13 -2.82
N LEU A 290 -8.95 8.23 -3.80
CA LEU A 290 -7.78 7.38 -4.00
C LEU A 290 -6.76 8.06 -4.93
N GLY A 291 -5.66 8.56 -4.38
CA GLY A 291 -4.69 9.35 -5.15
C GLY A 291 -5.38 10.53 -5.83
N ASP A 292 -4.99 10.82 -7.07
CA ASP A 292 -5.59 11.84 -7.95
C ASP A 292 -6.68 11.26 -8.87
N THR A 293 -7.12 10.03 -8.64
CA THR A 293 -8.15 9.34 -9.44
C THR A 293 -9.55 9.87 -9.14
N SER A 294 -10.53 9.61 -9.99
CA SER A 294 -11.93 9.96 -9.70
C SER A 294 -12.62 9.04 -8.69
N LEU A 295 -11.92 8.03 -8.14
CA LEU A 295 -12.48 7.01 -7.26
C LEU A 295 -12.57 7.50 -5.81
N TRP A 296 -13.72 7.23 -5.19
CA TRP A 296 -14.02 7.53 -3.80
C TRP A 296 -14.44 6.27 -3.05
N VAL A 297 -13.83 6.03 -1.90
CA VAL A 297 -14.22 4.93 -1.02
C VAL A 297 -14.88 5.46 0.23
N GLU A 298 -15.96 4.84 0.67
CA GLU A 298 -16.63 5.11 1.94
C GLU A 298 -16.26 4.03 2.98
N ILE A 299 -15.93 4.44 4.20
CA ILE A 299 -15.64 3.50 5.29
C ILE A 299 -16.92 2.75 5.69
N GLU A 300 -16.93 1.44 5.51
CA GLU A 300 -18.11 0.58 5.70
C GLU A 300 -18.32 0.20 7.17
N SER A 301 -17.23 0.02 7.92
CA SER A 301 -17.26 -0.30 9.34
C SER A 301 -15.98 0.18 10.03
N ASP A 302 -16.03 0.36 11.35
CA ASP A 302 -14.90 0.71 12.19
C ASP A 302 -14.92 -0.18 13.44
N ALA A 303 -13.80 -0.84 13.73
CA ALA A 303 -13.64 -1.67 14.92
C ALA A 303 -13.38 -0.85 16.19
N ALA A 304 -13.05 0.44 16.06
CA ALA A 304 -12.76 1.31 17.19
C ALA A 304 -13.95 1.43 18.14
N TYR A 305 -13.64 1.47 19.44
CA TYR A 305 -14.54 2.01 20.44
C TYR A 305 -14.11 3.45 20.70
N TYR A 306 -14.94 4.43 20.30
CA TYR A 306 -14.52 5.83 20.26
C TYR A 306 -14.09 6.34 21.64
N GLY A 307 -12.87 6.87 21.73
CA GLY A 307 -12.22 7.28 22.99
C GLY A 307 -11.15 6.30 23.51
N ASP A 308 -11.16 5.04 23.05
CA ASP A 308 -10.15 4.01 23.35
C ASP A 308 -9.24 3.71 22.12
N GLU A 309 -9.10 4.65 21.18
CA GLU A 309 -8.17 4.50 20.06
C GLU A 309 -6.75 4.29 20.57
N VAL A 310 -6.05 3.31 20.02
CA VAL A 310 -4.68 3.00 20.43
C VAL A 310 -3.71 3.88 19.64
N LYS A 311 -3.04 4.79 20.34
CA LYS A 311 -2.10 5.75 19.74
C LYS A 311 -0.78 5.75 20.49
N PHE A 312 0.33 5.64 19.76
CA PHE A 312 1.69 5.63 20.31
C PHE A 312 2.34 7.03 20.33
N GLY A 313 3.09 7.32 21.39
CA GLY A 313 3.90 8.53 21.52
C GLY A 313 3.93 9.09 22.96
N GLY A 314 4.71 10.16 23.15
CA GLY A 314 4.86 10.83 24.45
C GLY A 314 3.51 11.26 25.03
N GLY A 315 3.13 10.71 26.18
CA GLY A 315 1.88 11.02 26.87
C GLY A 315 0.60 10.40 26.26
N LYS A 316 0.71 9.51 25.27
CA LYS A 316 -0.46 8.93 24.57
C LYS A 316 -0.98 7.63 25.22
N CYS A 317 -1.73 6.81 24.46
CA CYS A 317 -2.48 5.66 24.98
C CYS A 317 -1.62 4.42 25.20
N ILE A 318 -0.73 4.08 24.26
CA ILE A 318 0.10 2.86 24.32
C ILE A 318 1.27 3.09 25.28
N ARG A 319 0.99 2.92 26.58
CA ARG A 319 1.91 3.05 27.71
C ARG A 319 1.54 2.06 28.81
N GLU A 320 2.45 1.83 29.75
CA GLU A 320 2.37 0.75 30.72
C GLU A 320 1.11 0.83 31.59
N GLY A 321 0.33 -0.25 31.63
CA GLY A 321 -0.90 -0.35 32.42
C GLY A 321 -2.08 0.41 31.82
N MET A 322 -1.86 1.15 30.74
CA MET A 322 -2.86 1.94 30.00
C MET A 322 -3.28 1.14 28.77
N GLY A 323 -2.98 1.57 27.55
CA GLY A 323 -3.18 0.78 26.33
C GLY A 323 -2.21 -0.39 26.16
N GLN A 324 -1.10 -0.42 26.93
CA GLN A 324 -0.16 -1.55 26.96
C GLN A 324 -0.34 -2.37 28.25
N ILE A 325 -0.66 -3.66 28.13
CA ILE A 325 -0.83 -4.56 29.27
C ILE A 325 0.51 -4.82 29.97
N THR A 326 0.49 -4.97 31.30
CA THR A 326 1.68 -5.22 32.12
C THR A 326 1.70 -6.63 32.69
N SER A 327 2.87 -7.07 33.18
CA SER A 327 3.06 -8.34 33.90
C SER A 327 2.66 -9.58 33.09
N ARG A 328 2.85 -9.54 31.77
CA ARG A 328 2.60 -10.64 30.83
C ARG A 328 3.85 -10.89 29.99
N GLY A 329 4.31 -12.13 29.95
CA GLY A 329 5.44 -12.54 29.10
C GLY A 329 5.09 -12.59 27.61
N TYR A 330 6.12 -12.64 26.76
CA TYR A 330 5.98 -12.78 25.30
C TYR A 330 5.09 -13.98 24.88
N LEU A 331 5.30 -15.12 25.54
CA LEU A 331 4.59 -16.38 25.28
C LEU A 331 3.12 -16.35 25.74
N GLU A 332 2.69 -15.32 26.47
CA GLU A 332 1.30 -15.17 26.95
C GLU A 332 0.36 -14.50 25.91
N GLY A 333 0.73 -14.53 24.63
CA GLY A 333 -0.15 -14.13 23.53
C GLY A 333 -0.14 -12.64 23.16
N ASN A 334 0.88 -11.88 23.57
CA ASN A 334 1.06 -10.50 23.11
C ASN A 334 1.43 -10.47 21.61
N LEU A 335 1.04 -9.40 20.92
CA LEU A 335 1.41 -9.16 19.53
C LEU A 335 2.92 -8.89 19.40
N ASP A 336 3.51 -9.26 18.27
CA ASP A 336 4.86 -8.82 17.89
C ASP A 336 4.82 -7.39 17.36
N LEU A 337 3.80 -7.09 16.55
CA LEU A 337 3.55 -5.79 15.93
C LEU A 337 2.04 -5.49 15.97
N VAL A 338 1.68 -4.23 16.20
CA VAL A 338 0.36 -3.69 15.93
C VAL A 338 0.44 -2.52 14.94
N ILE A 339 -0.40 -2.56 13.89
CA ILE A 339 -0.64 -1.42 13.01
C ILE A 339 -1.92 -0.75 13.50
N THR A 340 -1.81 0.48 14.02
CA THR A 340 -2.93 1.15 14.70
C THR A 340 -3.78 1.95 13.74
N ASN A 341 -5.11 1.95 13.93
CA ASN A 341 -6.03 2.85 13.22
C ASN A 341 -5.89 2.83 11.68
N ALA A 342 -5.71 1.66 11.07
CA ALA A 342 -5.52 1.52 9.63
C ALA A 342 -6.86 1.53 8.86
N VAL A 343 -6.96 2.32 7.80
CA VAL A 343 -8.02 2.13 6.80
C VAL A 343 -7.62 0.97 5.90
N ILE A 344 -8.30 -0.15 5.99
CA ILE A 344 -8.03 -1.35 5.17
C ILE A 344 -8.87 -1.27 3.91
N ILE A 345 -8.23 -1.34 2.75
CA ILE A 345 -8.88 -1.57 1.47
C ILE A 345 -8.47 -2.96 1.01
N ASP A 346 -9.45 -3.86 0.96
CA ASP A 346 -9.28 -5.25 0.55
C ASP A 346 -10.52 -5.70 -0.26
N TRP A 347 -10.41 -6.80 -1.00
CA TRP A 347 -11.57 -7.34 -1.72
C TRP A 347 -12.71 -7.75 -0.78
N THR A 348 -12.39 -8.08 0.48
CA THR A 348 -13.36 -8.42 1.53
C THR A 348 -14.15 -7.21 2.03
N GLY A 349 -13.61 -6.00 1.97
CA GLY A 349 -14.19 -4.84 2.65
C GLY A 349 -13.34 -3.57 2.58
N ILE A 350 -13.99 -2.43 2.84
CA ILE A 350 -13.32 -1.16 3.08
C ILE A 350 -13.68 -0.67 4.48
N TYR A 351 -12.79 -0.85 5.44
CA TYR A 351 -13.10 -0.67 6.85
C TYR A 351 -11.91 -0.18 7.65
N LYS A 352 -12.16 0.26 8.88
CA LYS A 352 -11.17 0.80 9.79
C LYS A 352 -10.92 -0.17 10.94
N ALA A 353 -9.66 -0.53 11.18
CA ALA A 353 -9.29 -1.42 12.28
C ALA A 353 -7.81 -1.27 12.66
N ASP A 354 -7.45 -1.81 13.82
CA ASP A 354 -6.07 -2.18 14.12
C ASP A 354 -5.76 -3.55 13.48
N ILE A 355 -4.49 -3.77 13.12
CA ILE A 355 -4.00 -5.06 12.60
C ILE A 355 -2.94 -5.60 13.56
N GLY A 356 -3.18 -6.77 14.13
CA GLY A 356 -2.24 -7.48 14.99
C GLY A 356 -1.44 -8.53 14.23
N VAL A 357 -0.12 -8.49 14.38
CA VAL A 357 0.82 -9.43 13.75
C VAL A 357 1.58 -10.21 14.81
N LYS A 358 1.73 -11.52 14.59
CA LYS A 358 2.56 -12.41 15.40
C LYS A 358 3.17 -13.52 14.56
N ALA A 359 4.45 -13.80 14.77
CA ALA A 359 5.25 -14.77 14.01
C ALA A 359 5.08 -14.59 12.50
N GLY A 360 5.07 -13.34 12.04
CA GLY A 360 4.94 -12.97 10.64
C GLY A 360 3.56 -13.10 10.02
N LYS A 361 2.54 -13.51 10.79
CA LYS A 361 1.16 -13.68 10.32
C LYS A 361 0.22 -12.65 10.93
N ILE A 362 -0.83 -12.30 10.18
CA ILE A 362 -1.96 -11.53 10.70
C ILE A 362 -2.71 -12.43 11.68
N VAL A 363 -2.77 -12.07 12.96
CA VAL A 363 -3.43 -12.88 14.01
C VAL A 363 -4.71 -12.24 14.53
N GLY A 364 -4.95 -10.96 14.22
CA GLY A 364 -6.18 -10.27 14.56
C GLY A 364 -6.38 -9.02 13.72
N ILE A 365 -7.62 -8.74 13.37
CA ILE A 365 -8.07 -7.49 12.74
C ILE A 365 -9.27 -7.04 13.56
N GLY A 366 -9.20 -5.85 14.15
CA GLY A 366 -10.21 -5.42 15.11
C GLY A 366 -9.71 -4.29 16.01
N LYS A 367 -10.05 -4.36 17.30
CA LYS A 367 -9.63 -3.35 18.29
C LYS A 367 -8.51 -3.92 19.14
N ALA A 368 -7.31 -3.36 19.01
CA ALA A 368 -6.18 -3.71 19.85
C ALA A 368 -6.18 -2.94 21.17
N GLY A 369 -5.32 -3.35 22.09
CA GLY A 369 -5.03 -2.59 23.31
C GLY A 369 -4.89 -3.47 24.54
N ASN A 370 -5.38 -2.97 25.66
CA ASN A 370 -5.27 -3.62 26.95
C ASN A 370 -6.67 -4.01 27.49
N PRO A 371 -7.02 -5.31 27.51
CA PRO A 371 -8.32 -5.77 27.99
C PRO A 371 -8.54 -5.54 29.50
N ASP A 372 -7.50 -5.16 30.24
CA ASP A 372 -7.64 -4.86 31.66
C ASP A 372 -8.32 -3.51 31.92
N VAL A 373 -8.29 -2.59 30.95
CA VAL A 373 -8.76 -1.19 31.14
C VAL A 373 -9.57 -0.63 29.96
N MET A 374 -9.57 -1.29 28.79
CA MET A 374 -10.29 -0.85 27.58
C MET A 374 -11.52 -1.72 27.28
N THR A 375 -12.49 -1.13 26.58
CA THR A 375 -13.69 -1.82 26.10
C THR A 375 -13.37 -2.62 24.83
N SER A 376 -13.96 -3.81 24.68
CA SER A 376 -14.01 -4.57 23.42
C SER A 376 -12.66 -4.86 22.74
N VAL A 377 -11.58 -5.07 23.50
CA VAL A 377 -10.31 -5.53 22.92
C VAL A 377 -10.51 -6.92 22.32
N THR A 378 -10.28 -7.05 21.02
CA THR A 378 -10.42 -8.30 20.27
C THR A 378 -9.47 -9.36 20.84
N ASP A 379 -9.91 -10.63 20.84
CA ASP A 379 -9.06 -11.74 21.23
C ASP A 379 -7.75 -11.76 20.42
N ASN A 380 -6.64 -12.10 21.08
CA ASN A 380 -5.29 -12.07 20.52
C ASN A 380 -4.77 -10.69 20.06
N MET A 381 -5.47 -9.58 20.31
CA MET A 381 -5.01 -8.23 19.95
C MET A 381 -4.46 -7.44 21.15
N ARG A 382 -3.71 -8.13 22.01
CA ARG A 382 -3.13 -7.53 23.22
C ARG A 382 -1.81 -6.85 22.89
N ILE A 383 -1.72 -5.57 23.23
CA ILE A 383 -0.47 -4.81 23.14
C ILE A 383 0.29 -4.98 24.45
N GLY A 384 1.45 -5.61 24.39
CA GLY A 384 2.31 -5.87 25.56
C GLY A 384 3.65 -5.16 25.46
N SER A 385 4.55 -5.47 26.40
CA SER A 385 5.88 -4.85 26.46
C SER A 385 6.84 -5.32 25.36
N SER A 386 6.44 -6.33 24.58
CA SER A 386 7.20 -6.88 23.45
C SER A 386 6.50 -6.63 22.10
N THR A 387 5.59 -5.66 22.06
CA THR A 387 4.81 -5.31 20.86
C THR A 387 5.37 -4.01 20.25
N GLU A 388 5.82 -4.07 19.01
CA GLU A 388 6.15 -2.90 18.19
C GLU A 388 4.87 -2.21 17.68
N VAL A 389 4.96 -0.93 17.33
CA VAL A 389 3.84 -0.14 16.80
C VAL A 389 4.20 0.50 15.46
N ILE A 390 3.33 0.29 14.46
CA ILE A 390 3.28 1.13 13.26
C ILE A 390 2.01 1.98 13.34
N ALA A 391 2.18 3.31 13.23
CA ALA A 391 1.06 4.24 13.20
C ALA A 391 0.36 4.19 11.83
N GLY A 392 -0.79 3.52 11.76
CA GLY A 392 -1.63 3.44 10.56
C GLY A 392 -2.68 4.55 10.48
N GLU A 393 -2.84 5.38 11.52
CA GLU A 393 -3.75 6.53 11.46
C GLU A 393 -3.45 7.42 10.25
N LYS A 394 -4.50 7.72 9.47
CA LYS A 394 -4.45 8.47 8.20
C LYS A 394 -3.78 7.74 7.04
N LEU A 395 -3.38 6.49 7.21
CA LEU A 395 -2.87 5.65 6.14
C LEU A 395 -3.92 4.65 5.69
N VAL A 396 -3.83 4.28 4.42
CA VAL A 396 -4.52 3.15 3.84
C VAL A 396 -3.59 1.94 3.86
N VAL A 397 -4.11 0.78 4.21
CA VAL A 397 -3.41 -0.51 4.20
C VAL A 397 -4.07 -1.43 3.18
N THR A 398 -3.27 -2.03 2.32
CA THR A 398 -3.69 -3.09 1.39
C THR A 398 -2.83 -4.32 1.62
N ALA A 399 -3.29 -5.46 1.09
CA ALA A 399 -2.37 -6.58 0.85
C ALA A 399 -1.28 -6.14 -0.14
N GLY A 400 -0.12 -6.78 -0.08
CA GLY A 400 0.91 -6.59 -1.09
C GLY A 400 0.47 -7.12 -2.46
N THR A 401 0.91 -6.43 -3.51
CA THR A 401 0.61 -6.81 -4.90
C THR A 401 1.23 -8.17 -5.23
N ILE A 402 0.49 -8.99 -5.97
CA ILE A 402 0.91 -10.27 -6.54
C ILE A 402 0.93 -10.12 -8.05
N ASP A 403 2.15 -10.12 -8.61
CA ASP A 403 2.35 -10.06 -10.06
C ASP A 403 2.41 -11.47 -10.63
N ALA A 404 1.38 -11.83 -11.40
CA ALA A 404 1.17 -13.18 -11.92
C ALA A 404 1.88 -13.48 -13.25
N HIS A 405 2.56 -12.50 -13.87
CA HIS A 405 3.18 -12.65 -15.18
C HIS A 405 4.56 -11.99 -15.22
N VAL A 406 5.53 -12.58 -14.54
CA VAL A 406 6.89 -12.05 -14.41
C VAL A 406 7.89 -12.80 -15.28
N HIS A 407 8.58 -12.07 -16.15
CA HIS A 407 9.78 -12.55 -16.83
C HIS A 407 11.01 -12.19 -15.99
N TYR A 408 11.68 -13.19 -15.40
CA TYR A 408 12.87 -12.99 -14.57
C TYR A 408 14.13 -12.68 -15.42
N ILE A 409 14.08 -11.56 -16.14
CA ILE A 409 15.12 -11.07 -17.06
C ILE A 409 16.28 -10.45 -16.29
N CYS A 410 15.99 -9.65 -15.25
CA CYS A 410 17.05 -9.06 -14.42
C CYS A 410 16.61 -8.90 -12.95
N PRO A 411 17.54 -8.97 -11.99
CA PRO A 411 17.22 -8.86 -10.56
C PRO A 411 16.73 -7.47 -10.12
N GLN A 412 17.04 -6.42 -10.90
CA GLN A 412 16.62 -5.04 -10.60
C GLN A 412 15.09 -4.90 -10.56
N GLN A 413 14.36 -5.75 -11.30
CA GLN A 413 12.90 -5.79 -11.27
C GLN A 413 12.35 -5.99 -9.85
N VAL A 414 13.03 -6.75 -8.98
CA VAL A 414 12.58 -6.98 -7.59
C VAL A 414 12.57 -5.67 -6.81
N THR A 415 13.55 -4.79 -7.05
CA THR A 415 13.62 -3.47 -6.41
C THR A 415 12.46 -2.59 -6.88
N GLU A 416 12.20 -2.56 -8.18
CA GLU A 416 11.10 -1.78 -8.77
C GLU A 416 9.72 -2.31 -8.33
N ALA A 417 9.58 -3.64 -8.24
CA ALA A 417 8.38 -4.30 -7.74
C ALA A 417 8.12 -3.92 -6.27
N LEU A 418 9.11 -4.02 -5.39
CA LEU A 418 8.98 -3.61 -3.99
C LEU A 418 8.67 -2.12 -3.85
N ALA A 419 9.34 -1.27 -4.63
CA ALA A 419 9.12 0.18 -4.60
C ALA A 419 7.68 0.57 -4.99
N SER A 420 6.98 -0.27 -5.74
CA SER A 420 5.57 -0.09 -6.14
C SER A 420 4.57 -0.89 -5.29
N GLY A 421 5.02 -1.65 -4.28
CA GLY A 421 4.16 -2.39 -3.35
C GLY A 421 3.93 -3.87 -3.68
N THR A 422 4.68 -4.43 -4.64
CA THR A 422 4.65 -5.88 -4.95
C THR A 422 5.43 -6.69 -3.92
N THR A 423 4.82 -7.78 -3.46
CA THR A 423 5.37 -8.66 -2.41
C THR A 423 5.43 -10.13 -2.86
N THR A 424 4.81 -10.47 -3.99
CA THR A 424 4.89 -11.79 -4.61
C THR A 424 5.08 -11.66 -6.12
N MET A 425 6.04 -12.40 -6.67
CA MET A 425 6.30 -12.51 -8.11
C MET A 425 6.11 -13.95 -8.57
N ILE A 426 5.37 -14.14 -9.66
CA ILE A 426 5.04 -15.44 -10.25
C ILE A 426 5.38 -15.37 -11.73
N GLY A 427 6.17 -16.33 -12.21
CA GLY A 427 6.55 -16.42 -13.61
C GLY A 427 7.80 -17.25 -13.81
N GLY A 428 8.63 -16.95 -14.82
CA GLY A 428 9.77 -17.81 -15.15
C GLY A 428 10.88 -17.07 -15.87
N GLY A 429 12.09 -17.64 -15.82
CA GLY A 429 13.24 -17.04 -16.47
C GLY A 429 14.57 -17.43 -15.84
N THR A 430 15.65 -17.12 -16.53
CA THR A 430 17.03 -17.45 -16.10
C THR A 430 18.01 -16.28 -16.33
N GLY A 431 17.52 -15.04 -16.30
CA GLY A 431 18.26 -13.86 -16.75
C GLY A 431 17.95 -13.50 -18.22
N PRO A 432 18.73 -12.60 -18.85
CA PRO A 432 18.38 -11.98 -20.14
C PRO A 432 18.71 -12.88 -21.35
N SER A 433 18.27 -14.14 -21.32
CA SER A 433 18.35 -15.06 -22.45
C SER A 433 17.19 -14.82 -23.42
N ALA A 434 17.36 -15.16 -24.70
CA ALA A 434 16.28 -15.05 -25.69
C ALA A 434 14.98 -15.74 -25.21
N GLY A 435 15.10 -16.94 -24.63
CA GLY A 435 13.96 -17.68 -24.10
C GLY A 435 13.25 -16.98 -22.94
N THR A 436 13.98 -16.30 -22.05
CA THR A 436 13.39 -15.54 -20.92
C THR A 436 12.87 -14.17 -21.34
N ASN A 437 13.55 -13.52 -22.28
CA ASN A 437 13.09 -12.25 -22.85
C ASN A 437 11.74 -12.42 -23.57
N ALA A 438 11.46 -13.62 -24.09
CA ALA A 438 10.20 -13.93 -24.76
C ALA A 438 9.19 -14.68 -23.87
N THR A 439 9.63 -15.52 -22.91
CA THR A 439 8.72 -16.44 -22.22
C THR A 439 8.99 -16.57 -20.72
N THR A 440 7.93 -16.66 -19.90
CA THR A 440 8.02 -17.01 -18.47
C THR A 440 8.33 -18.48 -18.23
N CYS A 441 9.48 -18.96 -18.69
CA CYS A 441 9.91 -20.34 -18.53
C CYS A 441 11.25 -20.43 -17.81
N THR A 442 11.31 -21.22 -16.73
CA THR A 442 12.55 -21.68 -16.10
C THR A 442 12.73 -23.15 -16.47
N PRO A 443 13.44 -23.48 -17.56
CA PRO A 443 13.17 -24.70 -18.33
C PRO A 443 13.84 -25.98 -17.81
N SER A 444 14.84 -25.89 -16.93
CA SER A 444 15.65 -27.04 -16.49
C SER A 444 15.70 -27.13 -14.97
N PRO A 445 15.69 -28.33 -14.37
CA PRO A 445 15.92 -28.53 -12.94
C PRO A 445 17.18 -27.82 -12.42
N PHE A 446 18.25 -27.79 -13.23
CA PHE A 446 19.47 -27.08 -12.88
C PHE A 446 19.22 -25.57 -12.72
N TYR A 447 18.62 -24.94 -13.73
CA TYR A 447 18.34 -23.50 -13.69
C TYR A 447 17.30 -23.14 -12.64
N LEU A 448 16.30 -23.98 -12.43
CA LEU A 448 15.29 -23.77 -11.39
C LEU A 448 15.92 -23.74 -9.99
N LYS A 449 16.82 -24.69 -9.69
CA LYS A 449 17.61 -24.67 -8.46
C LYS A 449 18.42 -23.37 -8.33
N MET A 450 19.05 -22.92 -9.41
CA MET A 450 19.84 -21.67 -9.40
C MET A 450 18.98 -20.44 -9.16
N MET A 451 17.79 -20.36 -9.75
CA MET A 451 16.86 -19.24 -9.54
C MET A 451 16.29 -19.21 -8.13
N LEU A 452 15.93 -20.37 -7.58
CA LEU A 452 15.54 -20.48 -6.16
C LEU A 452 16.68 -20.04 -5.23
N ALA A 453 17.93 -20.46 -5.50
CA ALA A 453 19.09 -20.03 -4.73
C ALA A 453 19.38 -18.52 -4.87
N ALA A 454 19.26 -17.96 -6.08
CA ALA A 454 19.50 -16.54 -6.36
C ALA A 454 18.48 -15.63 -5.66
N THR A 455 17.27 -16.14 -5.43
CA THR A 455 16.18 -15.39 -4.79
C THR A 455 15.98 -15.71 -3.31
N ASP A 456 16.80 -16.61 -2.74
CA ASP A 456 16.73 -17.06 -1.35
C ASP A 456 16.86 -15.90 -0.36
N GLY A 457 17.74 -14.94 -0.68
CA GLY A 457 18.00 -13.74 0.14
C GLY A 457 17.24 -12.47 -0.29
N LEU A 458 16.21 -12.57 -1.12
CA LEU A 458 15.43 -11.39 -1.56
C LEU A 458 14.09 -11.31 -0.81
N PRO A 459 13.66 -10.11 -0.33
CA PRO A 459 12.47 -9.94 0.51
C PRO A 459 11.18 -9.93 -0.32
N MET A 460 10.91 -11.04 -0.98
CA MET A 460 9.82 -11.23 -1.94
C MET A 460 9.44 -12.71 -1.94
N ASN A 461 8.16 -13.00 -2.08
CA ASN A 461 7.71 -14.37 -2.32
C ASN A 461 7.88 -14.71 -3.80
N PHE A 462 8.38 -15.90 -4.11
CA PHE A 462 8.64 -16.30 -5.50
C PHE A 462 7.92 -17.60 -5.84
N LEU A 463 7.35 -17.65 -7.04
CA LEU A 463 6.89 -18.87 -7.69
C LEU A 463 7.51 -18.91 -9.09
N PHE A 464 8.21 -20.00 -9.40
CA PHE A 464 8.82 -20.22 -10.70
C PHE A 464 8.00 -21.21 -11.55
N THR A 465 7.75 -20.86 -12.80
CA THR A 465 7.06 -21.70 -13.79
C THR A 465 8.06 -22.40 -14.69
N GLY A 466 7.84 -23.69 -14.91
CA GLY A 466 8.57 -24.50 -15.90
C GLY A 466 8.05 -24.27 -17.32
N LYS A 467 8.75 -24.84 -18.31
CA LYS A 467 8.27 -24.87 -19.69
C LYS A 467 7.25 -26.02 -19.85
N GLY A 468 6.04 -25.70 -20.31
CA GLY A 468 4.97 -26.66 -20.59
C GLY A 468 4.93 -27.16 -22.04
N ASN A 469 5.79 -26.63 -22.92
CA ASN A 469 5.83 -26.98 -24.34
C ASN A 469 6.58 -28.28 -24.62
N ASP A 470 5.91 -29.41 -24.40
CA ASP A 470 6.35 -30.72 -24.88
C ASP A 470 5.13 -31.62 -25.12
N THR A 471 5.24 -32.55 -26.06
CA THR A 471 4.22 -33.60 -26.25
C THR A 471 4.55 -34.85 -25.43
N GLY A 472 5.80 -34.98 -24.96
CA GLY A 472 6.24 -35.98 -23.99
C GLY A 472 6.05 -35.51 -22.56
N ARG A 473 5.78 -36.46 -21.65
CA ARG A 473 5.43 -36.16 -20.26
C ARG A 473 6.64 -35.88 -19.36
N HIS A 474 7.72 -36.66 -19.51
CA HIS A 474 8.81 -36.73 -18.53
C HIS A 474 9.50 -35.38 -18.26
N ALA A 475 9.74 -34.56 -19.28
CA ALA A 475 10.41 -33.27 -19.09
C ALA A 475 9.58 -32.29 -18.22
N LEU A 476 8.25 -32.32 -18.38
CA LEU A 476 7.33 -31.52 -17.58
C LEU A 476 7.26 -32.06 -16.14
N GLU A 477 7.26 -33.38 -15.95
CA GLU A 477 7.32 -33.97 -14.61
C GLU A 477 8.63 -33.63 -13.89
N ASP A 478 9.76 -33.70 -14.59
CA ASP A 478 11.08 -33.41 -14.03
C ASP A 478 11.15 -31.97 -13.50
N ILE A 479 10.63 -30.99 -14.25
CA ILE A 479 10.68 -29.59 -13.82
C ILE A 479 9.71 -29.30 -12.65
N VAL A 480 8.55 -29.96 -12.63
CA VAL A 480 7.61 -29.87 -11.50
C VAL A 480 8.21 -30.52 -10.26
N ARG A 481 8.80 -31.71 -10.37
CA ARG A 481 9.52 -32.41 -9.28
C ARG A 481 10.73 -31.64 -8.78
N ALA A 482 11.36 -30.85 -9.65
CA ALA A 482 12.47 -29.97 -9.30
C ALA A 482 12.04 -28.72 -8.52
N GLY A 483 10.75 -28.38 -8.51
CA GLY A 483 10.21 -27.27 -7.71
C GLY A 483 9.26 -26.32 -8.43
N ALA A 484 9.01 -26.47 -9.73
CA ALA A 484 8.17 -25.51 -10.44
C ALA A 484 6.74 -25.55 -9.91
N GLY A 485 6.21 -24.40 -9.48
CA GLY A 485 4.84 -24.25 -8.95
C GLY A 485 3.77 -24.08 -10.04
N GLY A 486 4.18 -24.12 -11.32
CA GLY A 486 3.32 -23.98 -12.49
C GLY A 486 4.08 -24.25 -13.79
N LEU A 487 3.36 -24.27 -14.90
CA LEU A 487 3.92 -24.44 -16.25
C LEU A 487 3.46 -23.27 -17.14
N LYS A 488 4.32 -22.83 -18.07
CA LYS A 488 3.95 -21.89 -19.14
C LYS A 488 3.98 -22.61 -20.49
N ILE A 489 2.88 -22.55 -21.22
CA ILE A 489 2.79 -22.85 -22.63
C ILE A 489 2.94 -21.53 -23.40
N HIS A 490 3.85 -21.49 -24.38
CA HIS A 490 4.10 -20.30 -25.20
C HIS A 490 4.23 -20.61 -26.68
N GLU A 491 3.76 -19.71 -27.55
CA GLU A 491 3.77 -19.93 -29.00
C GLU A 491 5.19 -20.01 -29.59
N ASP A 492 6.12 -19.20 -29.09
CA ASP A 492 7.56 -19.25 -29.41
C ASP A 492 8.20 -20.63 -29.14
N TRP A 493 7.57 -21.46 -28.31
CA TRP A 493 7.96 -22.87 -28.09
C TRP A 493 6.96 -23.88 -28.67
N GLY A 494 5.89 -23.41 -29.33
CA GLY A 494 4.80 -24.18 -29.93
C GLY A 494 3.61 -24.42 -29.00
N SER A 495 2.56 -23.59 -29.11
CA SER A 495 1.30 -23.71 -28.33
C SER A 495 0.27 -24.63 -28.99
N THR A 496 0.71 -25.79 -29.47
CA THR A 496 -0.15 -26.70 -30.25
C THR A 496 -1.18 -27.44 -29.37
N PRO A 497 -2.30 -27.93 -29.92
CA PRO A 497 -3.29 -28.72 -29.18
C PRO A 497 -2.69 -29.93 -28.41
N ALA A 498 -1.68 -30.58 -28.96
CA ALA A 498 -1.02 -31.72 -28.32
C ALA A 498 -0.20 -31.30 -27.09
N VAL A 499 0.52 -30.17 -27.20
CA VAL A 499 1.23 -29.56 -26.06
C VAL A 499 0.25 -29.14 -24.97
N ILE A 500 -0.86 -28.49 -25.34
CA ILE A 500 -1.89 -28.05 -24.41
C ILE A 500 -2.45 -29.24 -23.62
N ALA A 501 -2.80 -30.32 -24.31
CA ALA A 501 -3.35 -31.51 -23.66
C ALA A 501 -2.35 -32.13 -22.65
N ASN A 502 -1.10 -32.34 -23.06
CA ASN A 502 -0.08 -32.94 -22.20
C ASN A 502 0.27 -32.06 -20.99
N ALA A 503 0.42 -30.74 -21.18
CA ALA A 503 0.69 -29.81 -20.08
C ALA A 503 -0.44 -29.78 -19.05
N LEU A 504 -1.70 -29.82 -19.50
CA LEU A 504 -2.86 -29.92 -18.61
C LEU A 504 -2.91 -31.27 -17.89
N ASP A 505 -2.58 -32.39 -18.54
CA ASP A 505 -2.51 -33.71 -17.89
C ASP A 505 -1.44 -33.75 -16.77
N VAL A 506 -0.32 -33.05 -16.94
CA VAL A 506 0.70 -32.90 -15.89
C VAL A 506 0.23 -31.94 -14.80
N GLY A 507 -0.38 -30.81 -15.18
CA GLY A 507 -0.98 -29.85 -14.25
C GLY A 507 -1.98 -30.52 -13.30
N ASP A 508 -2.87 -31.35 -13.86
CA ASP A 508 -3.89 -32.10 -13.13
C ASP A 508 -3.28 -33.17 -12.21
N GLU A 509 -2.19 -33.86 -12.62
CA GLU A 509 -1.51 -34.84 -11.77
C GLU A 509 -0.83 -34.19 -10.55
N PHE A 510 -0.12 -33.07 -10.75
CA PHE A 510 0.73 -32.47 -9.71
C PHE A 510 0.11 -31.27 -8.99
N ASP A 511 -1.12 -30.91 -9.34
CA ASP A 511 -1.87 -29.78 -8.79
C ASP A 511 -1.14 -28.43 -8.96
N VAL A 512 -0.61 -28.19 -10.16
CA VAL A 512 0.10 -26.94 -10.52
C VAL A 512 -0.63 -26.19 -11.63
N GLN A 513 -0.67 -24.87 -11.57
CA GLN A 513 -1.37 -24.08 -12.61
C GLN A 513 -0.64 -24.16 -13.96
N VAL A 514 -1.43 -24.19 -15.04
CA VAL A 514 -0.94 -24.09 -16.41
C VAL A 514 -1.33 -22.72 -16.97
N ASN A 515 -0.31 -21.94 -17.32
CA ASN A 515 -0.46 -20.63 -17.93
C ASN A 515 -0.23 -20.74 -19.43
N ILE A 516 -0.97 -20.01 -20.24
CA ILE A 516 -0.86 -20.07 -21.69
C ILE A 516 -0.79 -18.71 -22.36
N HIS A 517 0.11 -18.64 -23.32
CA HIS A 517 0.12 -17.71 -24.45
C HIS A 517 -0.19 -18.55 -25.70
N THR A 518 -1.33 -18.30 -26.35
CA THR A 518 -1.85 -19.20 -27.40
C THR A 518 -1.21 -18.93 -28.77
N ASP A 519 -1.51 -19.76 -29.76
CA ASP A 519 -0.98 -19.69 -31.12
C ASP A 519 -1.53 -18.47 -31.89
N THR A 520 -0.81 -17.35 -31.89
CA THR A 520 -1.24 -16.11 -32.56
C THR A 520 -1.41 -16.33 -34.06
N LEU A 521 -0.53 -17.13 -34.64
CA LEU A 521 -0.46 -17.43 -36.07
C LEU A 521 -1.63 -18.30 -36.56
N ASN A 522 -2.38 -18.91 -35.64
CA ASN A 522 -3.39 -19.93 -35.95
C ASN A 522 -2.79 -21.11 -36.74
N GLU A 523 -1.50 -21.41 -36.53
CA GLU A 523 -0.76 -22.41 -37.32
C GLU A 523 -1.34 -23.81 -37.14
N SER A 524 -1.64 -24.18 -35.90
CA SER A 524 -2.24 -25.48 -35.57
C SER A 524 -3.78 -25.46 -35.56
N GLY A 525 -4.38 -24.29 -35.77
CA GLY A 525 -5.83 -24.06 -35.77
C GLY A 525 -6.22 -22.74 -35.09
N PHE A 526 -7.48 -22.34 -35.25
CA PHE A 526 -8.05 -21.16 -34.60
C PHE A 526 -8.35 -21.37 -33.11
N VAL A 527 -8.82 -20.32 -32.44
CA VAL A 527 -9.10 -20.31 -30.99
C VAL A 527 -10.00 -21.46 -30.54
N GLU A 528 -10.96 -21.91 -31.35
CA GLU A 528 -11.85 -23.02 -31.02
C GLU A 528 -11.09 -24.35 -30.89
N SER A 529 -10.01 -24.53 -31.64
CA SER A 529 -9.15 -25.73 -31.55
C SER A 529 -8.38 -25.75 -30.25
N THR A 530 -7.85 -24.59 -29.82
CA THR A 530 -7.22 -24.39 -28.51
C THR A 530 -8.21 -24.57 -27.37
N ILE A 531 -9.41 -24.00 -27.46
CA ILE A 531 -10.50 -24.19 -26.48
C ILE A 531 -10.88 -25.67 -26.36
N LYS A 532 -10.99 -26.38 -27.49
CA LYS A 532 -11.24 -27.82 -27.51
C LYS A 532 -10.10 -28.60 -26.83
N ALA A 533 -8.85 -28.19 -27.01
CA ALA A 533 -7.69 -28.80 -26.37
C ALA A 533 -7.64 -28.57 -24.85
N PHE A 534 -8.21 -27.45 -24.36
CA PHE A 534 -8.40 -27.25 -22.92
C PHE A 534 -9.26 -28.38 -22.32
N GLY A 535 -10.26 -28.86 -23.06
CA GLY A 535 -11.10 -29.98 -22.63
C GLY A 535 -11.88 -29.70 -21.35
N GLY A 536 -12.23 -28.43 -21.10
CA GLY A 536 -12.91 -27.99 -19.88
C GLY A 536 -12.05 -27.95 -18.62
N ARG A 537 -10.73 -28.19 -18.72
CA ARG A 537 -9.79 -28.14 -17.58
C ARG A 537 -9.37 -26.71 -17.29
N THR A 538 -9.06 -26.43 -16.03
CA THR A 538 -8.63 -25.11 -15.57
C THR A 538 -7.36 -24.66 -16.30
N ILE A 539 -7.38 -23.44 -16.82
CA ILE A 539 -6.20 -22.84 -17.45
C ILE A 539 -6.18 -21.33 -17.24
N HIS A 540 -4.99 -20.79 -17.01
CA HIS A 540 -4.76 -19.34 -16.91
C HIS A 540 -4.34 -18.80 -18.27
N THR A 541 -5.19 -18.02 -18.92
CA THR A 541 -4.83 -17.30 -20.15
C THR A 541 -4.17 -15.97 -19.81
N TYR A 542 -2.89 -15.84 -20.15
CA TYR A 542 -2.18 -14.56 -20.06
C TYR A 542 -2.67 -13.58 -21.13
N HIS A 543 -2.47 -12.27 -20.89
CA HIS A 543 -2.78 -11.15 -21.79
C HIS A 543 -3.94 -11.43 -22.76
N THR A 544 -5.10 -11.76 -22.17
CA THR A 544 -6.24 -12.39 -22.85
C THR A 544 -6.83 -11.52 -23.96
N GLU A 545 -6.58 -10.22 -23.95
CA GLU A 545 -6.95 -9.31 -25.03
C GLU A 545 -6.21 -9.60 -26.35
N GLY A 546 -4.96 -10.08 -26.26
CA GLY A 546 -4.18 -10.59 -27.41
C GLY A 546 -3.06 -9.69 -27.92
N ALA A 547 -2.90 -8.43 -27.49
CA ALA A 547 -1.75 -7.60 -27.88
C ALA A 547 -0.43 -8.18 -27.36
N GLY A 548 -0.43 -8.70 -26.13
CA GLY A 548 0.68 -9.49 -25.56
C GLY A 548 0.84 -10.88 -26.20
N GLY A 549 -0.14 -11.32 -27.01
CA GLY A 549 -0.09 -12.51 -27.85
C GLY A 549 -1.23 -13.49 -27.58
N GLY A 550 -1.58 -14.23 -28.64
CA GLY A 550 -2.70 -15.15 -28.68
C GLY A 550 -3.45 -15.07 -30.01
N HIS A 551 -4.33 -16.05 -30.28
CA HIS A 551 -5.05 -16.21 -31.55
C HIS A 551 -5.56 -14.87 -32.10
N ALA A 552 -5.06 -14.49 -33.28
CA ALA A 552 -5.47 -13.26 -33.93
C ALA A 552 -6.73 -13.50 -34.79
N PRO A 553 -7.78 -12.67 -34.69
CA PRO A 553 -7.93 -11.52 -33.78
C PRO A 553 -8.69 -11.84 -32.47
N ASP A 554 -9.10 -13.08 -32.24
CA ASP A 554 -10.26 -13.42 -31.41
C ASP A 554 -9.95 -14.16 -30.10
N ILE A 555 -8.70 -14.25 -29.65
CA ILE A 555 -8.35 -14.87 -28.37
C ILE A 555 -9.20 -14.40 -27.18
N ILE A 556 -9.63 -13.14 -27.18
CA ILE A 556 -10.43 -12.53 -26.11
C ILE A 556 -11.76 -13.26 -25.83
N VAL A 557 -12.25 -14.08 -26.77
CA VAL A 557 -13.49 -14.88 -26.58
C VAL A 557 -13.41 -15.84 -25.39
N VAL A 558 -12.20 -16.23 -24.98
CA VAL A 558 -11.98 -17.12 -23.83
C VAL A 558 -12.45 -16.50 -22.50
N CYS A 559 -12.67 -15.18 -22.43
CA CYS A 559 -13.27 -14.51 -21.27
C CYS A 559 -14.67 -15.05 -20.89
N GLY A 560 -15.38 -15.64 -21.86
CA GLY A 560 -16.71 -16.24 -21.67
C GLY A 560 -16.71 -17.68 -21.15
N LEU A 561 -15.53 -18.29 -20.91
CA LEU A 561 -15.40 -19.69 -20.55
C LEU A 561 -15.26 -19.89 -19.02
N GLU A 562 -15.91 -20.93 -18.50
CA GLU A 562 -15.93 -21.23 -17.06
C GLU A 562 -14.59 -21.76 -16.54
N ASN A 563 -13.88 -22.55 -17.33
CA ASN A 563 -12.61 -23.15 -16.97
C ASN A 563 -11.39 -22.23 -17.24
N VAL A 564 -11.61 -21.01 -17.73
CA VAL A 564 -10.54 -20.06 -18.04
C VAL A 564 -10.44 -19.01 -16.95
N LEU A 565 -9.21 -18.74 -16.51
CA LEU A 565 -8.86 -17.71 -15.54
C LEU A 565 -8.13 -16.56 -16.26
N PRO A 566 -8.86 -15.60 -16.86
CA PRO A 566 -8.26 -14.62 -17.75
C PRO A 566 -7.53 -13.50 -17.01
N SER A 567 -6.30 -13.20 -17.44
CA SER A 567 -5.55 -12.03 -17.02
C SER A 567 -5.19 -11.11 -18.19
N SER A 568 -4.92 -9.86 -17.83
CA SER A 568 -4.30 -8.86 -18.72
C SER A 568 -2.89 -8.55 -18.26
N THR A 569 -2.08 -8.05 -19.20
CA THR A 569 -0.80 -7.39 -18.91
C THR A 569 -0.97 -5.89 -18.97
N ASN A 570 -0.02 -5.14 -18.42
CA ASN A 570 -0.30 -3.76 -18.05
C ASN A 570 -0.08 -2.67 -19.12
N PRO A 571 0.67 -2.84 -20.23
CA PRO A 571 0.87 -1.72 -21.15
C PRO A 571 -0.38 -1.25 -21.89
N THR A 572 -1.31 -2.15 -22.19
CA THR A 572 -2.60 -1.79 -22.81
C THR A 572 -3.53 -1.07 -21.83
N ARG A 573 -3.18 -1.00 -20.55
CA ARG A 573 -4.10 -0.62 -19.47
C ARG A 573 -3.96 0.86 -19.07
N PRO A 574 -5.05 1.62 -19.07
CA PRO A 574 -6.19 1.48 -19.96
C PRO A 574 -5.85 1.92 -21.39
N TYR A 575 -6.82 1.77 -22.30
CA TYR A 575 -6.74 2.30 -23.65
C TYR A 575 -6.62 3.83 -23.61
N ALA A 576 -5.52 4.36 -24.15
CA ALA A 576 -5.18 5.77 -24.19
C ALA A 576 -4.59 6.17 -25.56
N ARG A 577 -4.44 7.47 -25.79
CA ARG A 577 -4.03 8.02 -27.09
C ARG A 577 -2.77 7.39 -27.69
N ASN A 578 -1.77 7.08 -26.86
CA ASN A 578 -0.49 6.56 -27.34
C ASN A 578 -0.41 5.03 -27.29
N THR A 579 -1.48 4.33 -26.87
CA THR A 579 -1.43 2.89 -26.62
C THR A 579 -1.06 2.14 -27.90
N LEU A 580 -1.76 2.38 -29.02
CA LEU A 580 -1.55 1.60 -30.25
C LEU A 580 -0.19 1.86 -30.87
N ASP A 581 0.19 3.14 -31.00
CA ASP A 581 1.49 3.54 -31.57
C ASP A 581 2.68 2.94 -30.78
N GLU A 582 2.58 2.92 -29.44
CA GLU A 582 3.62 2.33 -28.58
C GLU A 582 3.75 0.82 -28.78
N HIS A 583 2.62 0.11 -28.93
CA HIS A 583 2.60 -1.35 -28.92
C HIS A 583 3.11 -1.96 -30.21
N LEU A 584 2.92 -1.29 -31.36
CA LEU A 584 3.40 -1.79 -32.64
C LEU A 584 4.93 -1.96 -32.62
N ASP A 585 5.66 -0.90 -32.25
CA ASP A 585 7.11 -0.95 -32.16
C ASP A 585 7.61 -1.89 -31.05
N MET A 586 6.92 -1.92 -29.90
CA MET A 586 7.27 -2.80 -28.79
C MET A 586 7.16 -4.28 -29.18
N LEU A 587 6.10 -4.66 -29.88
CA LEU A 587 5.87 -6.03 -30.34
C LEU A 587 6.97 -6.47 -31.31
N MET A 588 7.33 -5.61 -32.27
CA MET A 588 8.39 -5.92 -33.24
C MET A 588 9.73 -6.19 -32.54
N VAL A 589 10.07 -5.43 -31.50
CA VAL A 589 11.30 -5.66 -30.72
C VAL A 589 11.22 -6.95 -29.90
N CYS A 590 10.12 -7.20 -29.18
CA CYS A 590 10.03 -8.36 -28.27
C CYS A 590 10.06 -9.70 -29.01
N HIS A 591 9.44 -9.77 -30.20
CA HIS A 591 9.38 -10.99 -31.01
C HIS A 591 10.47 -11.08 -32.08
N HIS A 592 11.47 -10.17 -32.07
CA HIS A 592 12.58 -10.17 -33.02
C HIS A 592 12.13 -10.11 -34.49
N LEU A 593 11.08 -9.32 -34.77
CA LEU A 593 10.51 -9.15 -36.10
C LEU A 593 11.32 -8.13 -36.93
N ASP A 594 11.30 -8.29 -38.24
CA ASP A 594 12.01 -7.43 -39.19
C ASP A 594 11.03 -6.53 -39.97
N LYS A 595 11.19 -5.20 -39.84
CA LYS A 595 10.40 -4.19 -40.58
C LYS A 595 10.53 -4.29 -42.10
N SER A 596 11.55 -4.98 -42.61
CA SER A 596 11.74 -5.22 -44.04
C SER A 596 10.98 -6.45 -44.57
N ILE A 597 10.40 -7.28 -43.68
CA ILE A 597 9.60 -8.45 -44.04
C ILE A 597 8.11 -8.07 -43.98
N PRO A 598 7.38 -8.04 -45.12
CA PRO A 598 5.96 -7.68 -45.14
C PRO A 598 5.08 -8.55 -44.24
N GLU A 599 5.40 -9.84 -44.14
CA GLU A 599 4.69 -10.80 -43.31
C GLU A 599 4.82 -10.48 -41.81
N ASP A 600 5.99 -10.01 -41.36
CA ASP A 600 6.24 -9.62 -39.98
C ASP A 600 5.48 -8.35 -39.60
N VAL A 601 5.38 -7.39 -40.53
CA VAL A 601 4.57 -6.17 -40.35
C VAL A 601 3.09 -6.52 -40.30
N ALA A 602 2.61 -7.35 -41.24
CA ALA A 602 1.22 -7.80 -41.25
C ALA A 602 0.86 -8.59 -39.98
N PHE A 603 1.77 -9.42 -39.47
CA PHE A 603 1.62 -10.10 -38.18
C PHE A 603 1.48 -9.09 -37.03
N ALA A 604 2.36 -8.09 -36.94
CA ALA A 604 2.31 -7.06 -35.90
C ALA A 604 1.00 -6.25 -35.97
N GLU A 605 0.57 -5.84 -37.16
CA GLU A 605 -0.68 -5.12 -37.41
C GLU A 605 -1.92 -5.96 -37.05
N SER A 606 -1.92 -7.26 -37.35
CA SER A 606 -3.02 -8.15 -36.96
C SER A 606 -3.16 -8.31 -35.44
N ARG A 607 -2.07 -8.07 -34.70
CA ARG A 607 -1.99 -8.31 -33.25
C ARG A 607 -2.32 -7.07 -32.40
N ILE A 608 -2.02 -5.87 -32.89
CA ILE A 608 -2.30 -4.61 -32.18
C ILE A 608 -3.59 -3.99 -32.72
N ARG A 609 -4.70 -4.18 -32.00
CA ARG A 609 -6.05 -3.80 -32.46
C ARG A 609 -6.70 -2.83 -31.48
N ALA A 610 -7.25 -1.74 -32.00
CA ALA A 610 -7.92 -0.74 -31.17
C ALA A 610 -9.15 -1.32 -30.47
N GLU A 611 -9.89 -2.15 -31.19
CA GLU A 611 -11.18 -2.71 -30.83
C GLU A 611 -11.05 -3.68 -29.65
N THR A 612 -10.07 -4.59 -29.67
CA THR A 612 -9.86 -5.53 -28.57
C THR A 612 -9.26 -4.85 -27.34
N VAL A 613 -8.37 -3.86 -27.52
CA VAL A 613 -7.81 -3.04 -26.42
C VAL A 613 -8.90 -2.20 -25.73
N ALA A 614 -9.85 -1.66 -26.49
CA ALA A 614 -11.05 -0.98 -25.98
C ALA A 614 -11.99 -1.96 -25.27
N ALA A 615 -12.23 -3.14 -25.84
CA ALA A 615 -13.04 -4.18 -25.23
C ALA A 615 -12.45 -4.66 -23.89
N GLU A 616 -11.13 -4.79 -23.80
CA GLU A 616 -10.42 -5.18 -22.57
C GLU A 616 -10.72 -4.23 -21.41
N ASP A 617 -10.80 -2.91 -21.65
CA ASP A 617 -11.23 -1.93 -20.65
C ASP A 617 -12.64 -2.25 -20.12
N VAL A 618 -13.59 -2.52 -21.02
CA VAL A 618 -14.97 -2.86 -20.66
C VAL A 618 -15.05 -4.19 -19.92
N LEU A 619 -14.32 -5.20 -20.38
CA LEU A 619 -14.30 -6.55 -19.79
C LEU A 619 -13.68 -6.56 -18.39
N HIS A 620 -12.69 -5.71 -18.13
CA HIS A 620 -12.20 -5.49 -16.77
C HIS A 620 -13.28 -4.92 -15.85
N ASP A 621 -14.01 -3.91 -16.32
CA ASP A 621 -14.97 -3.17 -15.50
C ASP A 621 -16.21 -4.00 -15.16
N ILE A 622 -16.65 -4.88 -16.06
CA ILE A 622 -17.76 -5.83 -15.79
C ILE A 622 -17.32 -7.09 -15.03
N GLY A 623 -16.01 -7.28 -14.82
CA GLY A 623 -15.47 -8.45 -14.12
C GLY A 623 -15.33 -9.71 -14.99
N ALA A 624 -15.24 -9.57 -16.31
CA ALA A 624 -14.97 -10.68 -17.22
C ALA A 624 -13.47 -10.98 -17.36
N ILE A 625 -12.58 -10.02 -17.09
CA ILE A 625 -11.15 -10.28 -16.89
C ILE A 625 -10.82 -10.21 -15.40
N SER A 626 -10.13 -11.23 -14.89
CA SER A 626 -10.02 -11.51 -13.46
C SER A 626 -8.75 -10.99 -12.80
N MET A 627 -7.70 -10.75 -13.58
CA MET A 627 -6.38 -10.41 -13.07
C MET A 627 -5.68 -9.35 -13.93
N ILE A 628 -4.81 -8.57 -13.31
CA ILE A 628 -3.87 -7.66 -13.99
C ILE A 628 -2.47 -8.01 -13.52
N SER A 629 -1.56 -8.15 -14.47
CA SER A 629 -0.16 -8.55 -14.27
C SER A 629 0.77 -7.63 -15.06
N SER A 630 2.10 -7.76 -14.89
CA SER A 630 3.03 -6.88 -15.60
C SER A 630 3.29 -7.32 -17.04
N ASP A 631 3.89 -8.50 -17.23
CA ASP A 631 4.74 -8.90 -18.39
C ASP A 631 6.15 -8.30 -18.36
N SER A 632 6.76 -8.30 -17.18
CA SER A 632 7.92 -7.46 -16.83
C SER A 632 9.10 -7.51 -17.82
N GLN A 633 9.33 -6.39 -18.53
CA GLN A 633 10.35 -6.22 -19.58
C GLN A 633 10.15 -7.09 -20.85
N ALA A 634 9.01 -7.75 -21.00
CA ALA A 634 8.66 -8.58 -22.16
C ALA A 634 7.28 -8.18 -22.70
N MET A 635 7.09 -6.89 -23.00
CA MET A 635 5.79 -6.23 -23.22
C MET A 635 5.04 -5.85 -21.94
N GLY A 636 5.76 -5.44 -20.90
CA GLY A 636 5.18 -5.10 -19.60
C GLY A 636 6.09 -4.38 -18.63
N ARG A 637 5.48 -3.79 -17.58
CA ARG A 637 6.17 -2.92 -16.62
C ARG A 637 5.97 -3.37 -15.18
N VAL A 638 7.00 -3.95 -14.56
CA VAL A 638 6.90 -4.53 -13.21
C VAL A 638 6.42 -3.54 -12.13
N GLY A 639 6.79 -2.26 -12.24
CA GLY A 639 6.45 -1.21 -11.28
C GLY A 639 5.05 -0.61 -11.43
N GLU A 640 4.24 -1.09 -12.39
CA GLU A 640 2.99 -0.44 -12.78
C GLU A 640 1.73 -1.31 -12.61
N VAL A 641 1.81 -2.51 -12.03
CA VAL A 641 0.65 -3.41 -11.87
C VAL A 641 -0.50 -2.72 -11.11
N ALA A 642 -0.22 -2.17 -9.92
CA ALA A 642 -1.21 -1.47 -9.12
C ALA A 642 -1.67 -0.16 -9.78
N SER A 643 -0.73 0.67 -10.26
CA SER A 643 -1.07 1.97 -10.85
C SER A 643 -1.93 1.84 -12.11
N ARG A 644 -1.65 0.85 -12.95
CA ARG A 644 -2.43 0.56 -14.18
C ARG A 644 -3.83 0.04 -13.86
N THR A 645 -3.95 -0.78 -12.81
CA THR A 645 -5.26 -1.21 -12.30
C THR A 645 -6.13 0.01 -11.92
N TRP A 646 -5.56 0.95 -11.17
CA TRP A 646 -6.30 2.14 -10.70
C TRP A 646 -6.56 3.17 -11.81
N ARG A 647 -5.64 3.32 -12.77
CA ARG A 647 -5.87 4.12 -13.98
C ARG A 647 -7.05 3.59 -14.79
N THR A 648 -7.14 2.27 -14.96
CA THR A 648 -8.29 1.65 -15.64
C THR A 648 -9.58 1.90 -14.86
N ALA A 649 -9.63 1.59 -13.56
CA ALA A 649 -10.83 1.85 -12.76
C ALA A 649 -11.29 3.32 -12.82
N SER A 650 -10.35 4.28 -12.76
CA SER A 650 -10.66 5.71 -12.89
C SER A 650 -11.21 6.06 -14.27
N LYS A 651 -10.56 5.62 -15.36
CA LYS A 651 -11.04 5.87 -16.72
C LYS A 651 -12.47 5.37 -16.89
N LEU A 652 -12.72 4.14 -16.45
CA LEU A 652 -14.03 3.51 -16.62
C LEU A 652 -15.11 4.22 -15.81
N LYS A 653 -14.78 4.73 -14.61
CA LYS A 653 -15.67 5.64 -13.88
C LYS A 653 -15.97 6.91 -14.67
N ASP A 654 -14.94 7.56 -15.20
CA ASP A 654 -15.09 8.85 -15.88
C ASP A 654 -15.93 8.74 -17.16
N PHE A 655 -15.81 7.61 -17.87
CA PHE A 655 -16.47 7.40 -19.15
C PHE A 655 -17.84 6.73 -19.02
N LYS A 656 -18.00 5.76 -18.10
CA LYS A 656 -19.23 4.96 -17.96
C LYS A 656 -20.06 5.32 -16.73
N GLY A 657 -19.50 6.05 -15.77
CA GLY A 657 -20.14 6.35 -14.50
C GLY A 657 -20.00 5.20 -13.47
N PRO A 658 -20.79 5.23 -12.39
CA PRO A 658 -20.71 4.24 -11.30
C PRO A 658 -21.27 2.86 -11.70
N LEU A 659 -20.72 1.79 -11.10
CA LEU A 659 -21.24 0.42 -11.22
C LEU A 659 -22.44 0.22 -10.29
N THR A 660 -23.61 0.70 -10.71
CA THR A 660 -24.84 0.65 -9.90
C THR A 660 -25.24 -0.76 -9.47
N GLU A 661 -24.90 -1.77 -10.26
CA GLU A 661 -25.10 -3.19 -9.94
C GLU A 661 -24.26 -3.68 -8.76
N LEU A 662 -23.18 -2.97 -8.42
CA LEU A 662 -22.36 -3.19 -7.22
C LEU A 662 -22.67 -2.19 -6.09
N ASN A 663 -23.80 -1.48 -6.17
CA ASN A 663 -24.22 -0.43 -5.24
C ASN A 663 -23.30 0.80 -5.19
N ASP A 664 -22.56 1.04 -6.27
CA ASP A 664 -21.80 2.28 -6.43
C ASP A 664 -22.73 3.44 -6.82
N THR A 665 -22.33 4.64 -6.43
CA THR A 665 -23.00 5.90 -6.76
C THR A 665 -21.96 6.86 -7.33
N ARG A 666 -22.39 8.04 -7.80
CA ARG A 666 -21.43 9.08 -8.23
C ARG A 666 -20.41 9.46 -7.15
N GLU A 667 -20.79 9.23 -5.91
CA GLU A 667 -20.16 9.69 -4.68
C GLU A 667 -19.38 8.60 -3.93
N LYS A 668 -19.50 7.33 -4.35
CA LYS A 668 -18.95 6.15 -3.67
C LYS A 668 -18.74 5.01 -4.68
N ASP A 669 -17.54 4.45 -4.72
CA ASP A 669 -17.08 3.44 -5.69
C ASP A 669 -16.57 2.15 -5.02
N ASN A 670 -17.05 1.81 -3.82
CA ASN A 670 -16.57 0.66 -3.05
C ASN A 670 -16.64 -0.65 -3.85
N GLY A 671 -17.71 -0.88 -4.62
CA GLY A 671 -17.91 -2.06 -5.45
C GLY A 671 -16.84 -2.18 -6.52
N ARG A 672 -16.64 -1.12 -7.31
CA ARG A 672 -15.56 -1.04 -8.30
C ARG A 672 -14.19 -1.20 -7.65
N VAL A 673 -13.92 -0.54 -6.53
CA VAL A 673 -12.62 -0.64 -5.85
C VAL A 673 -12.33 -2.08 -5.38
N LYS A 674 -13.31 -2.78 -4.79
CA LYS A 674 -13.18 -4.19 -4.41
C LYS A 674 -12.97 -5.10 -5.62
N ARG A 675 -13.68 -4.85 -6.72
CA ARG A 675 -13.48 -5.56 -8.00
C ARG A 675 -12.07 -5.41 -8.52
N TYR A 676 -11.51 -4.20 -8.50
CA TYR A 676 -10.20 -3.93 -9.08
C TYR A 676 -9.04 -4.33 -8.18
N ILE A 677 -9.12 -4.14 -6.86
CA ILE A 677 -8.05 -4.60 -5.96
C ILE A 677 -7.88 -6.12 -5.99
N ALA A 678 -8.98 -6.87 -6.17
CA ALA A 678 -8.94 -8.32 -6.30
C ALA A 678 -8.07 -8.79 -7.47
N LYS A 679 -7.96 -8.00 -8.55
CA LYS A 679 -7.25 -8.34 -9.80
C LYS A 679 -5.74 -8.50 -9.61
N TYR A 680 -5.14 -7.86 -8.62
CA TYR A 680 -3.70 -7.94 -8.37
C TYR A 680 -3.37 -8.43 -6.95
N THR A 681 -4.36 -8.88 -6.18
CA THR A 681 -4.18 -9.43 -4.82
C THR A 681 -4.69 -10.86 -4.75
N ILE A 682 -6.00 -11.06 -4.49
CA ILE A 682 -6.54 -12.38 -4.20
C ILE A 682 -6.70 -13.27 -5.44
N ASN A 683 -7.05 -12.72 -6.61
CA ASN A 683 -7.31 -13.53 -7.79
C ASN A 683 -6.02 -14.20 -8.33
N PRO A 684 -4.87 -13.48 -8.45
CA PRO A 684 -3.58 -14.14 -8.67
C PRO A 684 -3.27 -15.24 -7.66
N ALA A 685 -3.57 -15.01 -6.37
CA ALA A 685 -3.30 -15.98 -5.32
C ALA A 685 -4.16 -17.25 -5.46
N ILE A 686 -5.44 -17.11 -5.81
CA ILE A 686 -6.35 -18.24 -6.04
C ILE A 686 -5.90 -19.02 -7.27
N THR A 687 -5.63 -18.32 -8.38
CA THR A 687 -5.20 -18.92 -9.65
C THR A 687 -3.96 -19.79 -9.50
N HIS A 688 -2.99 -19.35 -8.69
CA HIS A 688 -1.72 -20.06 -8.50
C HIS A 688 -1.66 -20.91 -7.22
N GLY A 689 -2.78 -21.12 -6.53
CA GLY A 689 -2.85 -22.02 -5.38
C GLY A 689 -2.12 -21.56 -4.13
N ILE A 690 -1.94 -20.25 -3.95
CA ILE A 690 -1.21 -19.63 -2.83
C ILE A 690 -2.10 -18.75 -1.94
N SER A 691 -3.42 -18.72 -2.20
CA SER A 691 -4.40 -17.89 -1.47
C SER A 691 -4.56 -18.23 0.01
N HIS A 692 -4.07 -19.39 0.46
CA HIS A 692 -4.03 -19.78 1.86
C HIS A 692 -2.90 -19.10 2.65
N VAL A 693 -1.91 -18.51 1.95
CA VAL A 693 -0.74 -17.85 2.54
C VAL A 693 -0.78 -16.34 2.35
N VAL A 694 -1.18 -15.85 1.18
CA VAL A 694 -1.13 -14.43 0.78
C VAL A 694 -2.37 -13.98 0.00
N GLY A 695 -2.38 -12.72 -0.46
CA GLY A 695 -3.35 -12.18 -1.41
C GLY A 695 -4.50 -11.38 -0.80
N SER A 696 -4.55 -11.19 0.51
CA SER A 696 -5.55 -10.33 1.17
C SER A 696 -5.17 -10.01 2.62
N VAL A 697 -5.80 -8.97 3.17
CA VAL A 697 -5.67 -8.59 4.59
C VAL A 697 -6.63 -9.43 5.43
N GLU A 698 -6.27 -10.69 5.68
CA GLU A 698 -7.11 -11.65 6.41
C GLU A 698 -6.30 -12.39 7.50
N VAL A 699 -6.94 -12.71 8.61
CA VAL A 699 -6.32 -13.47 9.72
C VAL A 699 -5.84 -14.85 9.22
N GLY A 700 -4.63 -15.23 9.63
CA GLY A 700 -3.96 -16.48 9.26
C GLY A 700 -2.97 -16.36 8.12
N LYS A 701 -3.09 -15.32 7.27
CA LYS A 701 -2.17 -15.03 6.16
C LYS A 701 -0.89 -14.37 6.64
N LEU A 702 0.16 -14.41 5.81
CA LEU A 702 1.36 -13.61 6.04
C LEU A 702 1.00 -12.13 6.09
N ALA A 703 1.65 -11.40 6.99
CA ALA A 703 1.50 -9.95 7.10
C ALA A 703 2.30 -9.23 6.00
N ASP A 704 1.98 -9.55 4.75
CA ASP A 704 2.48 -8.90 3.54
C ASP A 704 1.57 -7.71 3.22
N LEU A 705 1.94 -6.55 3.74
CA LEU A 705 1.08 -5.37 3.82
C LEU A 705 1.78 -4.16 3.21
N VAL A 706 1.01 -3.29 2.56
CA VAL A 706 1.51 -2.04 1.99
C VAL A 706 0.74 -0.87 2.59
N LEU A 707 1.48 0.12 3.07
CA LEU A 707 0.92 1.32 3.68
C LEU A 707 1.05 2.49 2.72
N TRP A 708 -0.05 3.21 2.54
CA TRP A 708 -0.18 4.31 1.60
C TRP A 708 -0.68 5.55 2.31
N LYS A 709 -0.10 6.71 2.02
CA LYS A 709 -0.86 7.96 2.17
C LYS A 709 -2.00 7.97 1.15
N PRO A 710 -3.22 8.40 1.50
CA PRO A 710 -4.32 8.52 0.55
C PRO A 710 -3.95 9.28 -0.72
N GLU A 711 -3.16 10.35 -0.60
CA GLU A 711 -2.73 11.14 -1.76
C GLU A 711 -1.74 10.42 -2.69
N ASN A 712 -1.08 9.36 -2.23
CA ASN A 712 -0.12 8.58 -3.02
C ASN A 712 -0.62 7.16 -3.35
N PHE A 713 -1.86 6.84 -2.99
CA PHE A 713 -2.44 5.51 -3.15
C PHE A 713 -2.36 5.04 -4.61
N GLY A 714 -1.85 3.82 -4.80
CA GLY A 714 -1.68 3.22 -6.12
C GLY A 714 -0.50 3.74 -6.95
N ALA A 715 0.21 4.78 -6.49
CA ALA A 715 1.41 5.30 -7.15
C ALA A 715 2.70 4.99 -6.38
N LYS A 716 2.81 5.48 -5.14
CA LYS A 716 4.05 5.39 -4.34
C LYS A 716 3.72 5.07 -2.87
N PRO A 717 3.97 3.85 -2.39
CA PRO A 717 3.68 3.50 -1.00
C PRO A 717 4.68 4.18 -0.04
N GLU A 718 4.24 4.35 1.21
CA GLU A 718 5.09 4.83 2.31
C GLU A 718 5.97 3.71 2.85
N MET A 719 5.40 2.51 2.99
CA MET A 719 6.08 1.34 3.54
C MET A 719 5.54 0.03 2.93
N VAL A 720 6.43 -0.94 2.76
CA VAL A 720 6.11 -2.33 2.36
C VAL A 720 6.64 -3.27 3.43
N LEU A 721 5.75 -4.14 3.91
CA LEU A 721 6.05 -5.16 4.90
C LEU A 721 6.02 -6.54 4.24
N LYS A 722 6.98 -7.38 4.64
CA LYS A 722 6.95 -8.83 4.40
C LYS A 722 6.89 -9.53 5.74
N SER A 723 5.86 -10.35 5.93
CA SER A 723 5.61 -11.05 7.19
C SER A 723 5.75 -10.13 8.41
N GLY A 724 5.19 -8.92 8.35
CA GLY A 724 5.22 -7.95 9.45
C GLY A 724 6.53 -7.17 9.62
N VAL A 725 7.55 -7.43 8.81
CA VAL A 725 8.85 -6.74 8.87
C VAL A 725 8.95 -5.73 7.72
N ILE A 726 9.37 -4.51 8.01
CA ILE A 726 9.54 -3.46 6.99
C ILE A 726 10.72 -3.83 6.08
N VAL A 727 10.46 -3.99 4.78
CA VAL A 727 11.46 -4.34 3.76
C VAL A 727 11.78 -3.17 2.84
N TRP A 728 10.84 -2.24 2.68
CA TRP A 728 11.00 -1.04 1.86
C TRP A 728 10.23 0.12 2.48
N ALA A 729 10.79 1.33 2.47
CA ALA A 729 10.11 2.53 2.98
C ALA A 729 10.60 3.82 2.32
N GLN A 730 9.73 4.84 2.26
CA GLN A 730 10.16 6.21 1.99
C GLN A 730 11.04 6.69 3.15
N MET A 731 12.27 7.05 2.84
CA MET A 731 13.26 7.42 3.85
C MET A 731 14.16 8.54 3.34
N GLY A 732 14.33 9.56 4.19
CA GLY A 732 15.21 10.69 3.96
C GLY A 732 16.69 10.36 4.05
N GLU A 733 17.51 11.39 4.18
CA GLU A 733 18.94 11.28 4.38
C GLU A 733 19.29 10.50 5.66
N ALA A 734 20.12 9.47 5.55
CA ALA A 734 20.46 8.60 6.68
C ALA A 734 21.30 9.26 7.80
N ASN A 735 21.97 10.38 7.51
CA ASN A 735 22.76 11.14 8.49
C ASN A 735 21.94 12.21 9.24
N ALA A 736 20.72 12.49 8.77
CA ALA A 736 19.94 13.59 9.31
C ALA A 736 19.46 13.34 10.75
N SER A 737 19.16 14.41 11.47
CA SER A 737 18.62 14.35 12.84
C SER A 737 17.23 13.68 12.93
N ILE A 738 16.48 13.67 11.83
CA ILE A 738 15.14 13.06 11.70
C ILE A 738 14.96 12.44 10.30
N PRO A 739 14.10 11.40 10.15
CA PRO A 739 14.03 10.58 8.93
C PRO A 739 13.35 11.24 7.72
N THR A 740 12.84 12.47 7.87
CA THR A 740 12.04 13.19 6.85
C THR A 740 12.85 14.21 6.05
N VAL A 741 14.14 14.36 6.35
CA VAL A 741 15.05 15.30 5.68
C VAL A 741 15.38 14.84 4.25
N GLN A 742 15.30 15.76 3.29
CA GLN A 742 15.55 15.48 1.89
C GLN A 742 17.02 15.08 1.61
N PRO A 743 17.29 14.20 0.62
CA PRO A 743 16.32 13.60 -0.31
C PRO A 743 15.57 12.40 0.27
N THR A 744 14.24 12.43 0.15
CA THR A 744 13.36 11.32 0.51
C THR A 744 12.97 10.51 -0.73
N TYR A 745 13.26 9.21 -0.72
CA TYR A 745 12.85 8.26 -1.74
C TYR A 745 12.72 6.85 -1.13
N GLY A 746 12.20 5.90 -1.91
CA GLY A 746 12.05 4.51 -1.48
C GLY A 746 13.40 3.82 -1.31
N ARG A 747 13.62 3.19 -0.16
CA ARG A 747 14.89 2.52 0.18
C ARG A 747 14.68 1.13 0.76
N PRO A 748 15.65 0.21 0.58
CA PRO A 748 15.66 -1.06 1.29
C PRO A 748 15.81 -0.85 2.80
N MET A 749 14.99 -1.54 3.59
CA MET A 749 14.99 -1.48 5.06
C MET A 749 15.59 -2.75 5.66
N TRP A 750 15.65 -2.86 6.99
CA TRP A 750 16.28 -3.99 7.68
C TRP A 750 15.76 -5.37 7.25
N GLY A 751 14.47 -5.49 6.92
CA GLY A 751 13.89 -6.74 6.44
C GLY A 751 14.38 -7.18 5.05
N SER A 752 15.09 -6.31 4.31
CA SER A 752 15.61 -6.60 2.96
C SER A 752 16.98 -7.25 2.94
N PHE A 753 17.71 -7.27 4.06
CA PHE A 753 18.99 -7.98 4.14
C PHE A 753 18.77 -9.50 4.06
N SER A 754 19.66 -10.20 3.37
CA SER A 754 19.44 -11.57 2.90
C SER A 754 18.94 -12.57 3.96
N SER A 755 19.58 -12.60 5.13
CA SER A 755 19.17 -13.51 6.22
C SER A 755 17.79 -13.16 6.80
N ALA A 756 17.45 -11.87 6.86
CA ALA A 756 16.13 -11.44 7.32
C ALA A 756 15.06 -11.70 6.24
N ALA A 757 15.38 -11.40 4.99
CA ALA A 757 14.54 -11.62 3.82
C ALA A 757 14.12 -13.09 3.66
N ALA A 758 15.04 -14.03 3.91
CA ALA A 758 14.74 -15.45 3.89
C ALA A 758 13.70 -15.85 4.96
N LEU A 759 13.73 -15.23 6.14
CA LEU A 759 12.82 -15.53 7.25
C LEU A 759 11.44 -14.88 7.10
N ASN A 760 11.31 -13.83 6.29
CA ASN A 760 10.08 -13.06 6.14
C ASN A 760 9.35 -13.28 4.81
N SER A 761 9.84 -14.20 3.99
CA SER A 761 9.32 -14.51 2.65
C SER A 761 9.26 -16.02 2.43
N VAL A 762 8.53 -16.45 1.40
CA VAL A 762 8.37 -17.88 1.06
C VAL A 762 8.69 -18.16 -0.40
N ALA A 763 9.14 -19.38 -0.68
CA ALA A 763 9.30 -19.91 -2.04
C ALA A 763 8.14 -20.87 -2.32
N PHE A 764 7.23 -20.48 -3.20
CA PHE A 764 6.12 -21.33 -3.61
C PHE A 764 6.59 -22.35 -4.65
N VAL A 765 6.36 -23.62 -4.35
CA VAL A 765 6.86 -24.77 -5.13
C VAL A 765 5.79 -25.84 -5.25
N SER A 766 5.98 -26.80 -6.15
CA SER A 766 5.06 -27.95 -6.25
C SER A 766 5.07 -28.78 -4.96
N ARG A 767 3.91 -29.32 -4.58
CA ARG A 767 3.80 -30.23 -3.43
C ARG A 767 4.71 -31.45 -3.54
N ILE A 768 4.85 -32.00 -4.75
CA ILE A 768 5.68 -33.18 -4.98
C ILE A 768 7.16 -32.91 -4.66
N SER A 769 7.67 -31.72 -4.97
CA SER A 769 9.09 -31.36 -4.75
C SER A 769 9.46 -31.27 -3.26
N ILE A 770 8.49 -30.95 -2.40
CA ILE A 770 8.62 -31.01 -0.95
C ILE A 770 8.56 -32.48 -0.48
N ALA A 771 7.54 -33.23 -0.94
CA ALA A 771 7.31 -34.61 -0.52
C ALA A 771 8.46 -35.56 -0.87
N THR A 772 9.14 -35.36 -2.00
CA THR A 772 10.30 -36.16 -2.42
C THR A 772 11.62 -35.71 -1.77
N GLY A 773 11.61 -34.60 -1.01
CA GLY A 773 12.83 -34.02 -0.43
C GLY A 773 13.70 -33.27 -1.43
N THR A 774 13.24 -33.05 -2.67
CA THR A 774 14.02 -32.35 -3.71
C THR A 774 14.34 -30.92 -3.28
N ILE A 775 13.35 -30.17 -2.80
CA ILE A 775 13.57 -28.78 -2.36
C ILE A 775 14.46 -28.71 -1.12
N ALA A 776 14.28 -29.64 -0.17
CA ALA A 776 15.15 -29.72 0.99
C ALA A 776 16.63 -29.95 0.59
N SER A 777 16.88 -30.72 -0.48
CA SER A 777 18.24 -30.97 -1.00
C SER A 777 18.94 -29.72 -1.55
N TYR A 778 18.22 -28.62 -1.79
CA TYR A 778 18.80 -27.38 -2.30
C TYR A 778 19.45 -26.54 -1.20
N GLY A 779 19.14 -26.78 0.08
CA GLY A 779 19.76 -26.08 1.21
C GLY A 779 19.40 -24.59 1.29
N LEU A 780 18.20 -24.22 0.85
CA LEU A 780 17.69 -22.85 0.87
C LEU A 780 17.28 -22.42 2.27
N SER A 781 17.43 -21.13 2.59
CA SER A 781 17.05 -20.55 3.87
C SER A 781 15.57 -20.14 3.91
N LYS A 782 15.02 -19.74 2.75
CA LYS A 782 13.63 -19.34 2.59
C LYS A 782 12.70 -20.55 2.71
N GLN A 783 11.60 -20.38 3.44
CA GLN A 783 10.68 -21.49 3.66
C GLN A 783 9.96 -21.88 2.36
N PRO A 784 9.97 -23.16 1.97
CA PRO A 784 9.19 -23.64 0.84
C PRO A 784 7.73 -23.84 1.26
N GLU A 785 6.80 -23.31 0.46
CA GLU A 785 5.36 -23.50 0.65
C GLU A 785 4.76 -24.17 -0.59
N ALA A 786 3.93 -25.19 -0.38
CA ALA A 786 3.32 -25.92 -1.48
C ALA A 786 2.19 -25.09 -2.13
N VAL A 787 2.17 -25.02 -3.46
CA VAL A 787 0.94 -24.64 -4.17
C VAL A 787 -0.11 -25.75 -4.00
N ILE A 788 -1.36 -25.35 -3.79
CA ILE A 788 -2.49 -26.27 -3.60
C ILE A 788 -3.77 -25.76 -4.27
N ASN A 789 -4.63 -26.68 -4.70
CA ASN A 789 -5.93 -26.41 -5.31
C ASN A 789 -5.85 -25.52 -6.56
N CYS A 790 -4.88 -25.73 -7.45
CA CYS A 790 -4.76 -24.97 -8.69
C CYS A 790 -5.74 -25.43 -9.77
N ARG A 791 -6.19 -26.69 -9.72
CA ARG A 791 -6.85 -27.39 -10.84
C ARG A 791 -8.37 -27.49 -10.73
N ASN A 792 -8.93 -27.16 -9.57
CA ASN A 792 -10.37 -27.15 -9.32
C ASN A 792 -10.98 -25.74 -9.36
N VAL A 793 -10.14 -24.72 -9.60
CA VAL A 793 -10.55 -23.32 -9.64
C VAL A 793 -11.14 -23.01 -11.01
N THR A 794 -12.25 -22.29 -11.00
CA THR A 794 -12.96 -21.83 -12.20
C THR A 794 -13.09 -20.31 -12.18
N LYS A 795 -13.63 -19.74 -13.25
CA LYS A 795 -13.99 -18.33 -13.30
C LYS A 795 -14.89 -17.89 -12.15
N ARG A 796 -15.76 -18.79 -11.63
CA ARG A 796 -16.65 -18.48 -10.48
C ARG A 796 -15.91 -18.23 -9.18
N ASP A 797 -14.68 -18.71 -9.06
CA ASP A 797 -13.87 -18.54 -7.87
C ASP A 797 -13.16 -17.18 -7.82
N MET A 798 -13.09 -16.48 -8.96
CA MET A 798 -12.45 -15.17 -9.10
C MET A 798 -13.28 -14.09 -8.40
N LYS A 799 -12.76 -13.59 -7.28
CA LYS A 799 -13.48 -12.66 -6.41
C LYS A 799 -13.81 -11.39 -7.17
N TRP A 800 -15.10 -11.03 -7.17
CA TRP A 800 -15.67 -9.87 -7.86
C TRP A 800 -15.49 -9.85 -9.38
N ASN A 801 -14.95 -10.91 -9.98
CA ASN A 801 -14.56 -10.96 -11.39
C ASN A 801 -14.92 -12.33 -12.01
N ASP A 802 -16.15 -12.77 -11.79
CA ASP A 802 -16.69 -14.07 -12.19
C ASP A 802 -17.60 -14.02 -13.42
N ALA A 803 -17.68 -12.87 -14.10
CA ALA A 803 -18.56 -12.71 -15.26
C ALA A 803 -18.08 -13.56 -16.45
N MET A 804 -19.02 -14.24 -17.11
CA MET A 804 -18.77 -15.07 -18.29
C MET A 804 -19.73 -14.67 -19.42
N PRO A 805 -19.57 -13.47 -19.99
CA PRO A 805 -20.42 -13.01 -21.08
C PRO A 805 -20.26 -13.91 -22.30
N LYS A 806 -21.31 -14.04 -23.12
CA LYS A 806 -21.19 -14.66 -24.44
C LYS A 806 -20.40 -13.74 -25.35
N MET A 807 -19.17 -14.14 -25.67
CA MET A 807 -18.25 -13.35 -26.48
C MET A 807 -18.39 -13.66 -27.98
N SER A 808 -18.15 -12.64 -28.81
CA SER A 808 -17.88 -12.79 -30.25
C SER A 808 -16.96 -11.68 -30.72
N VAL A 809 -16.10 -11.98 -31.71
CA VAL A 809 -15.26 -11.00 -32.41
C VAL A 809 -15.55 -11.12 -33.90
N ASP A 810 -15.78 -10.00 -34.56
CA ASP A 810 -15.91 -9.99 -36.02
C ASP A 810 -14.53 -10.16 -36.68
N PRO A 811 -14.35 -11.10 -37.61
CA PRO A 811 -13.03 -11.44 -38.15
C PRO A 811 -12.45 -10.37 -39.10
N GLU A 812 -13.25 -9.43 -39.58
CA GLU A 812 -12.81 -8.38 -40.52
C GLU A 812 -12.68 -7.02 -39.83
N SER A 813 -13.68 -6.65 -39.03
CA SER A 813 -13.74 -5.36 -38.33
C SER A 813 -13.16 -5.40 -36.91
N TYR A 814 -12.92 -6.59 -36.36
CA TYR A 814 -12.47 -6.81 -34.98
C TYR A 814 -13.43 -6.31 -33.89
N GLU A 815 -14.68 -5.96 -34.25
CA GLU A 815 -15.72 -5.59 -33.30
C GLU A 815 -15.91 -6.70 -32.25
N VAL A 816 -15.69 -6.36 -30.98
CA VAL A 816 -15.90 -7.28 -29.86
C VAL A 816 -17.28 -7.06 -29.27
N ARG A 817 -18.05 -8.14 -29.10
CA ARG A 817 -19.35 -8.10 -28.43
C ARG A 817 -19.37 -9.02 -27.22
N ALA A 818 -19.94 -8.52 -26.13
CA ALA A 818 -20.25 -9.25 -24.91
C ALA A 818 -21.77 -9.28 -24.73
N ASP A 819 -22.36 -10.48 -24.72
CA ASP A 819 -23.82 -10.68 -24.69
C ASP A 819 -24.57 -9.92 -25.81
N GLY A 820 -23.93 -9.84 -26.99
CA GLY A 820 -24.43 -9.13 -28.16
C GLY A 820 -24.25 -7.60 -28.14
N VAL A 821 -23.80 -7.03 -27.01
CA VAL A 821 -23.52 -5.61 -26.85
C VAL A 821 -22.07 -5.31 -27.28
N LEU A 822 -21.88 -4.28 -28.10
CA LEU A 822 -20.55 -3.82 -28.50
C LEU A 822 -19.76 -3.38 -27.26
N ALA A 823 -18.61 -4.03 -27.04
CA ALA A 823 -17.68 -3.72 -25.96
C ALA A 823 -16.65 -2.73 -26.48
N ASP A 824 -17.00 -1.44 -26.47
CA ASP A 824 -16.15 -0.37 -27.00
C ASP A 824 -16.09 0.81 -26.02
N ILE A 825 -14.98 1.53 -26.06
CA ILE A 825 -14.73 2.73 -25.27
C ILE A 825 -13.61 3.56 -25.90
N GLU A 826 -13.83 4.87 -25.97
CA GLU A 826 -12.86 5.83 -26.50
C GLU A 826 -11.54 5.86 -25.70
N PRO A 827 -10.39 6.19 -26.32
CA PRO A 827 -9.11 6.30 -25.64
C PRO A 827 -9.06 7.50 -24.69
N ALA A 828 -8.47 7.30 -23.51
CA ALA A 828 -8.23 8.38 -22.57
C ALA A 828 -7.21 9.40 -23.12
N SER A 829 -7.52 10.69 -22.99
CA SER A 829 -6.61 11.81 -23.33
C SER A 829 -5.64 12.16 -22.21
N SER A 830 -5.99 11.81 -20.97
CA SER A 830 -5.17 11.98 -19.77
C SER A 830 -5.53 10.88 -18.77
N LEU A 831 -4.61 10.58 -17.86
CA LEU A 831 -4.79 9.55 -16.83
C LEU A 831 -4.24 10.05 -15.49
N PRO A 832 -4.86 9.64 -14.36
CA PRO A 832 -4.31 9.89 -13.03
C PRO A 832 -3.04 9.04 -12.78
N LEU A 833 -2.40 9.24 -11.63
CA LEU A 833 -1.20 8.50 -11.21
C LEU A 833 -0.05 8.61 -12.23
N GLY A 834 0.00 9.73 -12.96
CA GLY A 834 0.94 10.02 -14.04
C GLY A 834 1.89 11.16 -13.69
N LYS A 835 1.82 12.26 -14.46
CA LYS A 835 2.71 13.44 -14.32
C LYS A 835 2.71 14.08 -12.92
N GLU A 836 1.62 13.92 -12.18
CA GLU A 836 1.47 14.43 -10.82
C GLU A 836 2.49 13.82 -9.83
N TYR A 837 2.99 12.60 -10.11
CA TYR A 837 3.82 11.83 -9.17
C TYR A 837 5.23 11.53 -9.67
N ASN A 838 5.47 11.63 -10.98
CA ASN A 838 6.70 11.11 -11.58
C ASN A 838 7.65 12.24 -11.99
N PHE A 839 8.96 12.01 -11.81
CA PHE A 839 9.98 12.95 -12.28
C PHE A 839 10.15 12.92 -13.80
N PHE A 840 9.83 11.80 -14.44
CA PHE A 840 9.99 11.54 -15.87
C PHE A 840 8.74 10.90 -16.44
#